data_AF-A0A956PWT2-F1
#
_entry.id   AF-A0A956PWT2-F1
#
_cell.length_a   1.000
_cell.length_b   1.000
_cell.length_c   1.000
_cell.angle_alpha   90.00
_cell.angle_beta   90.00
_cell.angle_gamma   90.00
#
_symmetry.space_group_name_H-M   'P 1'
#
loop_
_entity.id
_entity.type
_entity.pdbx_description
1 polymer ?
#
loop_
_entity_poly.entity_id
_entity_poly.type
_entity_poly.pdbx_seq_one_letter_code
_entity_poly.pdbx_strand_id
1 'polypeptide(L)'
;MTRQTTTWTALAAWAGIASATCLSPLYVLPEHGMGWSALLLGVAVAARWIGGGAPAVSRPQAAALLLSALALLWLLPSAWMPGVALLAGGALALLIPGGSFARTGWALVFAGAAGTLGHALILPASYLHAMLPRDAITGLLAQAIARAGGSNAAMLGADWVLGTPDEMLPFSLGGEWTGLYYRVLALGLFLVFWLRALLASSSGARPVLSGLARLGILVALASLWGALIFVFQSQLAPMLYDFEVPWSPLYQALTGLPPILLAGLLASGLQPAAVSELAAPSRKSLLLAFGAALCFWLAVFLELPLGANPGRVLVDDGHSDWEWTGDPMNTTQFGTRTTYNYHGLGRLLARHYDSRINFDPLTPALLDTVDVLILKTPTRAYSEDEIRSVLDFVHAGGGLYLISDHTDVFGMSTFLNELTRHFGFIYNKDTVFDLLSTEDQFWQQDDVIAHPAFQNLPWYRYLTGCSIRPGWNTRCVSRGPQTGSDLLSYATSNFFDVYYPRTELRWGNLFQVVSVRYGKGKVLGFSDSTTYSNFAMFLEGRLEHLMGIVGWLNQKSLPVDERWIFGLLALLLGLGALRRGGTGRVDWLLALALAAALVIPLVKAINASVYTMPERRHELPGVVLDTGLSRIELPAKNKLDHDDPLNMETFYVWLYRSGDIPERASQTLFPGTRQYILLNPMGAPAPDFRKELDLFMKEGGQVLVASMPGQDCGDLNDWLRGYGIELGEQNVRDARLVGSGTRFPVYLENARQVLGGTPFYSDERGMVLASEVAVGQGMLRVSGLAEGFNNAHLGRYDSIPSDLLLSKTVCDTFAEQQAMAAARKGIEILARKVNG
;
A
#
# COMPACT_ATOMS: atom_id res chain seq x y z
N MET A 1 35.14 33.97 -28.92
CA MET A 1 34.89 32.57 -28.49
C MET A 1 33.81 32.43 -27.39
N THR A 2 33.05 33.48 -27.06
CA THR A 2 32.09 33.52 -25.94
C THR A 2 30.62 33.23 -26.30
N ARG A 3 30.32 32.78 -27.54
CA ARG A 3 28.94 32.47 -28.00
C ARG A 3 28.53 31.00 -27.83
N GLN A 4 29.44 30.11 -27.49
CA GLN A 4 29.19 28.66 -27.53
C GLN A 4 28.70 28.05 -26.22
N THR A 5 28.78 28.72 -25.07
CA THR A 5 28.37 28.16 -23.76
C THR A 5 26.85 28.21 -23.52
N THR A 6 26.10 28.99 -24.29
CA THR A 6 24.68 29.30 -24.02
C THR A 6 23.68 28.37 -24.70
N THR A 7 24.01 27.73 -25.83
CA THR A 7 23.19 26.70 -26.49
C THR A 7 22.98 25.45 -25.62
N TRP A 8 23.93 25.16 -24.72
CA TRP A 8 23.93 23.99 -23.85
C TRP A 8 22.80 23.97 -22.81
N THR A 9 22.39 25.13 -22.30
CA THR A 9 21.33 25.18 -21.27
C THR A 9 19.94 24.95 -21.82
N ALA A 10 19.67 25.37 -23.07
CA ALA A 10 18.43 25.05 -23.76
C ALA A 10 18.39 23.55 -24.11
N LEU A 11 19.50 23.00 -24.60
CA LEU A 11 19.63 21.59 -24.94
C LEU A 11 19.54 20.65 -23.72
N ALA A 12 20.14 21.03 -22.58
CA ALA A 12 20.03 20.29 -21.33
C ALA A 12 18.60 20.31 -20.76
N ALA A 13 17.89 21.43 -20.89
CA ALA A 13 16.48 21.52 -20.52
C ALA A 13 15.62 20.62 -21.43
N TRP A 14 15.91 20.54 -22.73
CA TRP A 14 15.17 19.70 -23.68
C TRP A 14 15.43 18.21 -23.53
N ALA A 15 16.70 17.81 -23.39
CA ALA A 15 17.04 16.44 -23.06
C ALA A 15 16.38 16.03 -21.74
N GLY A 16 16.33 16.95 -20.78
CA GLY A 16 15.65 16.70 -19.51
C GLY A 16 14.14 16.59 -19.58
N ILE A 17 13.47 17.42 -20.39
CA ILE A 17 12.03 17.34 -20.63
C ILE A 17 11.70 16.05 -21.39
N ALA A 18 12.46 15.71 -22.43
CA ALA A 18 12.27 14.48 -23.19
C ALA A 18 12.52 13.24 -22.32
N SER A 19 13.61 13.22 -21.53
CA SER A 19 13.88 12.14 -20.59
C SER A 19 12.82 12.05 -19.50
N ALA A 20 12.40 13.15 -18.86
CA ALA A 20 11.35 13.12 -17.83
C ALA A 20 9.98 12.68 -18.38
N THR A 21 9.66 13.02 -19.64
CA THR A 21 8.43 12.59 -20.32
C THR A 21 8.49 11.12 -20.77
N CYS A 22 9.68 10.58 -21.07
CA CYS A 22 9.87 9.17 -21.39
C CYS A 22 10.07 8.29 -20.14
N LEU A 23 10.46 8.88 -19.00
CA LEU A 23 10.67 8.21 -17.72
C LEU A 23 9.40 8.14 -16.86
N SER A 24 8.38 8.95 -17.17
CA SER A 24 7.09 8.92 -16.46
C SER A 24 6.40 7.55 -16.40
N PRO A 25 6.43 6.70 -17.44
CA PRO A 25 5.80 5.38 -17.38
C PRO A 25 6.57 4.40 -16.46
N LEU A 26 7.88 4.61 -16.25
CA LEU A 26 8.71 3.75 -15.41
C LEU A 26 8.36 3.82 -13.92
N TYR A 27 7.64 4.87 -13.49
CA TYR A 27 7.11 4.96 -12.13
C TYR A 27 5.86 4.10 -11.93
N VAL A 28 5.16 3.77 -13.02
CA VAL A 28 3.92 2.98 -12.97
C VAL A 28 4.17 1.51 -13.32
N LEU A 29 5.23 1.21 -14.08
CA LEU A 29 5.56 -0.15 -14.52
C LEU A 29 7.06 -0.42 -14.36
N PRO A 30 7.48 -1.04 -13.24
CA PRO A 30 8.88 -1.36 -12.96
C PRO A 30 9.54 -2.34 -13.94
N GLU A 31 8.77 -3.05 -14.77
CA GLU A 31 9.21 -4.29 -15.40
C GLU A 31 9.69 -4.22 -16.86
N HIS A 32 9.80 -3.04 -17.49
CA HIS A 32 10.02 -3.00 -18.94
C HIS A 32 11.35 -2.38 -19.40
N GLY A 33 12.17 -3.21 -20.07
CA GLY A 33 13.36 -2.80 -20.82
C GLY A 33 13.12 -1.73 -21.90
N MET A 34 11.86 -1.45 -22.25
CA MET A 34 11.47 -0.37 -23.16
C MET A 34 11.80 1.03 -22.62
N GLY A 35 11.75 1.24 -21.30
CA GLY A 35 12.11 2.54 -20.72
C GLY A 35 13.60 2.87 -20.89
N TRP A 36 14.47 1.85 -20.83
CA TRP A 36 15.89 1.99 -21.15
C TRP A 36 16.13 2.35 -22.61
N SER A 37 15.37 1.76 -23.54
CA SER A 37 15.46 2.07 -24.97
C SER A 37 15.07 3.52 -25.30
N ALA A 38 13.99 4.03 -24.70
CA ALA A 38 13.56 5.42 -24.87
C ALA A 38 14.59 6.40 -24.28
N LEU A 39 15.16 6.05 -23.14
CA LEU A 39 16.22 6.80 -22.46
C LEU A 39 17.51 6.87 -23.30
N LEU A 40 17.95 5.73 -23.86
CA LEU A 40 19.12 5.66 -24.75
C LEU A 40 18.90 6.43 -26.06
N LEU A 41 17.69 6.41 -26.61
CA LEU A 41 17.32 7.21 -27.78
C LEU A 41 17.40 8.72 -27.47
N GLY A 42 16.90 9.13 -26.30
CA GLY A 42 17.01 10.51 -25.82
C GLY A 42 18.47 10.97 -25.66
N VAL A 43 19.33 10.10 -25.11
CA VAL A 43 20.78 10.33 -25.02
C VAL A 43 21.41 10.47 -26.41
N ALA A 44 21.04 9.63 -27.37
CA ALA A 44 21.56 9.68 -28.73
C ALA A 44 21.17 10.99 -29.46
N VAL A 45 19.92 11.44 -29.31
CA VAL A 45 19.44 12.72 -29.86
C VAL A 45 20.17 13.89 -29.21
N ALA A 46 20.32 13.88 -27.88
CA ALA A 46 21.06 14.90 -27.15
C ALA A 46 22.54 14.94 -27.62
N ALA A 47 23.21 13.81 -27.71
CA ALA A 47 24.61 13.71 -28.16
C ALA A 47 24.81 14.24 -29.60
N ARG A 48 23.82 14.06 -30.49
CA ARG A 48 23.84 14.59 -31.86
C ARG A 48 23.68 16.10 -31.92
N TRP A 49 22.82 16.68 -31.07
CA TRP A 49 22.57 18.13 -31.04
C TRP A 49 23.61 18.94 -30.26
N ILE A 50 24.39 18.29 -29.41
CA ILE A 50 25.60 18.78 -28.74
C ILE A 50 26.75 19.15 -29.74
N GLY A 51 26.48 19.10 -31.05
CA GLY A 51 27.40 19.44 -32.13
C GLY A 51 27.84 20.91 -32.12
N GLY A 52 28.96 21.20 -31.46
CA GLY A 52 29.61 22.50 -31.58
C GLY A 52 30.77 22.80 -30.62
N GLY A 53 30.93 22.02 -29.53
CA GLY A 53 32.04 22.21 -28.59
C GLY A 53 31.60 21.92 -27.15
N ALA A 54 31.71 20.66 -26.73
CA ALA A 54 31.36 20.27 -25.38
C ALA A 54 32.24 21.02 -24.35
N PRO A 55 31.68 21.50 -23.24
CA PRO A 55 32.48 22.20 -22.24
C PRO A 55 33.59 21.31 -21.71
N ALA A 56 34.81 21.85 -21.61
CA ALA A 56 35.92 21.14 -20.99
C ALA A 56 35.63 20.99 -19.48
N VAL A 57 35.56 19.75 -19.00
CA VAL A 57 35.47 19.42 -17.57
C VAL A 57 36.85 19.00 -17.10
N SER A 58 37.28 19.54 -15.96
CA SER A 58 38.51 19.07 -15.35
C SER A 58 38.31 17.64 -14.79
N ARG A 59 39.33 16.77 -14.89
CA ARG A 59 39.26 15.42 -14.32
C ARG A 59 38.80 15.38 -12.84
N PRO A 60 39.24 16.30 -11.97
CA PRO A 60 38.74 16.36 -10.59
C PRO A 60 37.22 16.61 -10.50
N GLN A 61 36.65 17.44 -11.36
CA GLN A 61 35.20 17.69 -11.38
C GLN A 61 34.42 16.47 -11.86
N ALA A 62 34.88 15.80 -12.92
CA ALA A 62 34.26 14.56 -13.41
C ALA A 62 34.36 13.44 -12.37
N ALA A 63 35.49 13.32 -11.66
CA ALA A 63 35.66 12.37 -10.57
C ALA A 63 34.73 12.70 -9.38
N ALA A 64 34.60 13.96 -8.99
CA ALA A 64 33.68 14.38 -7.94
C ALA A 64 32.21 14.09 -8.31
N LEU A 65 31.82 14.32 -9.57
CA LEU A 65 30.49 13.98 -10.07
C LEU A 65 30.26 12.46 -10.04
N LEU A 66 31.24 11.66 -10.45
CA LEU A 66 31.18 10.21 -10.41
C LEU A 66 31.01 9.70 -8.96
N LEU A 67 31.84 10.17 -8.03
CA LEU A 67 31.75 9.81 -6.61
C LEU A 67 30.39 10.19 -6.02
N SER A 68 29.86 11.37 -6.38
CA SER A 68 28.53 11.82 -5.94
C SER A 68 27.42 10.94 -6.51
N ALA A 69 27.50 10.58 -7.79
CA ALA A 69 26.54 9.68 -8.43
C ALA A 69 26.60 8.26 -7.84
N LEU A 70 27.79 7.74 -7.55
CA LEU A 70 27.97 6.43 -6.90
C LEU A 70 27.41 6.43 -5.46
N ALA A 71 27.64 7.50 -4.69
CA ALA A 71 27.03 7.66 -3.37
C ALA A 71 25.49 7.72 -3.46
N LEU A 72 24.96 8.44 -4.44
CA LEU A 72 23.51 8.50 -4.69
C LEU A 72 22.92 7.15 -5.13
N LEU A 73 23.64 6.35 -5.93
CA LEU A 73 23.22 4.99 -6.30
C LEU A 73 23.11 4.06 -5.08
N TRP A 74 23.92 4.30 -4.05
CA TRP A 74 23.88 3.53 -2.81
C TRP A 74 22.75 3.98 -1.87
N LEU A 75 22.40 5.27 -1.88
CA LEU A 75 21.42 5.86 -0.96
C LEU A 75 19.99 5.86 -1.50
N LEU A 76 19.81 5.90 -2.83
CA LEU A 76 18.50 6.08 -3.45
C LEU A 76 17.82 4.75 -3.80
N PRO A 77 16.47 4.69 -3.75
CA PRO A 77 15.71 3.52 -4.15
C PRO A 77 15.97 3.07 -5.59
N SER A 78 15.69 1.79 -5.89
CA SER A 78 15.84 1.18 -7.22
C SER A 78 15.19 1.98 -8.34
N ALA A 79 14.00 2.55 -8.10
CA ALA A 79 13.28 3.37 -9.07
C ALA A 79 14.06 4.61 -9.56
N TRP A 80 15.04 5.10 -8.79
CA TRP A 80 15.82 6.30 -9.13
C TRP A 80 17.15 5.95 -9.79
N MET A 81 17.56 4.67 -9.73
CA MET A 81 18.83 4.19 -10.24
C MET A 81 19.07 4.48 -11.71
N PRO A 82 18.09 4.46 -12.64
CA PRO A 82 18.36 4.75 -14.05
C PRO A 82 18.94 6.16 -14.28
N GLY A 83 18.38 7.19 -13.64
CA GLY A 83 18.89 8.56 -13.74
C GLY A 83 20.29 8.69 -13.14
N VAL A 84 20.51 8.08 -11.98
CA VAL A 84 21.82 8.16 -11.30
C VAL A 84 22.89 7.31 -11.99
N ALA A 85 22.51 6.18 -12.60
CA ALA A 85 23.40 5.35 -13.41
C ALA A 85 23.84 6.09 -14.68
N LEU A 86 22.94 6.83 -15.34
CA LEU A 86 23.31 7.71 -16.45
C LEU A 86 24.26 8.83 -16.01
N LEU A 87 24.02 9.44 -14.83
CA LEU A 87 24.93 10.43 -14.25
C LEU A 87 26.33 9.84 -14.05
N ALA A 88 26.41 8.65 -13.44
CA ALA A 88 27.67 7.95 -13.20
C ALA A 88 28.37 7.58 -14.52
N GLY A 89 27.64 7.00 -15.48
CA GLY A 89 28.16 6.63 -16.79
C GLY A 89 28.64 7.85 -17.60
N GLY A 90 27.92 8.96 -17.50
CA GLY A 90 28.31 10.24 -18.10
C GLY A 90 29.58 10.83 -17.47
N ALA A 91 29.65 10.82 -16.13
CA ALA A 91 30.84 11.25 -15.40
C ALA A 91 32.06 10.39 -15.73
N LEU A 92 31.88 9.07 -15.84
CA LEU A 92 32.92 8.14 -16.27
C LEU A 92 33.39 8.43 -17.70
N ALA A 93 32.46 8.66 -18.63
CA ALA A 93 32.79 9.02 -20.02
C ALA A 93 33.55 10.37 -20.12
N LEU A 94 33.31 11.31 -19.20
CA LEU A 94 34.06 12.57 -19.10
C LEU A 94 35.48 12.39 -18.54
N LEU A 95 35.79 11.28 -17.86
CA LEU A 95 37.14 10.95 -17.39
C LEU A 95 38.02 10.35 -18.50
N ILE A 96 37.41 9.76 -19.54
CA ILE A 96 38.13 9.14 -20.65
C ILE A 96 38.79 10.21 -21.52
N PRO A 97 40.12 10.17 -21.73
CA PRO A 97 40.81 11.15 -22.57
C PRO A 97 40.39 10.98 -24.04
N GLY A 98 39.79 12.02 -24.63
CA GLY A 98 39.41 12.07 -26.04
C GLY A 98 38.12 12.85 -26.30
N GLY A 99 38.12 13.79 -27.26
CA GLY A 99 36.97 14.68 -27.52
C GLY A 99 35.71 13.98 -28.06
N SER A 100 35.82 12.72 -28.52
CA SER A 100 34.69 11.92 -29.01
C SER A 100 33.74 11.51 -27.87
N PHE A 101 34.26 11.15 -26.69
CA PHE A 101 33.46 10.72 -25.55
C PHE A 101 32.89 11.87 -24.73
N ALA A 102 33.50 13.06 -24.78
CA ALA A 102 33.02 14.22 -24.04
C ALA A 102 31.57 14.60 -24.40
N ARG A 103 31.18 14.43 -25.67
CA ARG A 103 29.81 14.69 -26.14
C ARG A 103 28.79 13.72 -25.53
N THR A 104 29.08 12.43 -25.62
CA THR A 104 28.25 11.38 -25.03
C THR A 104 28.23 11.50 -23.51
N GLY A 105 29.36 11.79 -22.88
CA GLY A 105 29.48 11.98 -21.43
C GLY A 105 28.59 13.12 -20.92
N TRP A 106 28.62 14.28 -21.58
CA TRP A 106 27.71 15.37 -21.25
C TRP A 106 26.24 15.04 -21.52
N ALA A 107 25.93 14.36 -22.63
CA ALA A 107 24.56 13.92 -22.92
C ALA A 107 24.02 13.01 -21.80
N LEU A 108 24.83 12.06 -21.35
CA LEU A 108 24.52 11.14 -20.25
C LEU A 108 24.40 11.89 -18.91
N VAL A 109 25.30 12.83 -18.60
CA VAL A 109 25.19 13.65 -17.38
C VAL A 109 23.91 14.47 -17.37
N PHE A 110 23.54 15.11 -18.48
CA PHE A 110 22.31 15.91 -18.53
C PHE A 110 21.05 15.05 -18.47
N ALA A 111 21.01 13.95 -19.23
CA ALA A 111 19.89 13.00 -19.20
C ALA A 111 19.73 12.37 -17.81
N GLY A 112 20.84 11.98 -17.19
CA GLY A 112 20.85 11.46 -15.83
C GLY A 112 20.44 12.49 -14.79
N ALA A 113 20.97 13.71 -14.84
CA ALA A 113 20.61 14.79 -13.92
C ALA A 113 19.12 15.11 -14.00
N ALA A 114 18.59 15.22 -15.21
CA ALA A 114 17.18 15.49 -15.41
C ALA A 114 16.30 14.29 -15.06
N GLY A 115 16.77 13.07 -15.29
CA GLY A 115 16.10 11.85 -14.84
C GLY A 115 16.01 11.84 -13.32
N THR A 116 17.12 11.94 -12.60
CA THR A 116 17.15 11.97 -11.13
C THR A 116 16.31 13.12 -10.56
N LEU A 117 16.39 14.31 -11.17
CA LEU A 117 15.57 15.45 -10.77
C LEU A 117 14.08 15.21 -11.02
N GLY A 118 13.76 14.67 -12.20
CA GLY A 118 12.40 14.27 -12.57
C GLY A 118 11.84 13.38 -11.47
N HIS A 119 12.55 12.32 -11.10
CA HIS A 119 12.14 11.42 -10.01
C HIS A 119 12.02 12.14 -8.65
N ALA A 120 12.96 13.01 -8.31
CA ALA A 120 12.93 13.77 -7.06
C ALA A 120 11.74 14.74 -6.97
N LEU A 121 11.29 15.31 -8.08
CA LEU A 121 10.10 16.15 -8.10
C LEU A 121 8.82 15.34 -8.31
N ILE A 122 8.92 14.19 -9.00
CA ILE A 122 7.78 13.37 -9.38
C ILE A 122 7.13 12.73 -8.15
N LEU A 123 7.90 12.36 -7.15
CA LEU A 123 7.33 11.75 -5.96
C LEU A 123 6.49 12.77 -5.14
N PRO A 124 7.01 13.94 -4.71
CA PRO A 124 6.22 14.94 -4.00
C PRO A 124 5.04 15.49 -4.81
N ALA A 125 5.23 15.73 -6.12
CA ALA A 125 4.19 16.34 -6.92
C ALA A 125 3.07 15.34 -7.25
N SER A 126 3.36 14.04 -7.38
CA SER A 126 2.30 13.03 -7.56
C SER A 126 1.47 12.88 -6.28
N TYR A 127 2.14 12.92 -5.13
CA TYR A 127 1.50 12.94 -3.81
C TYR A 127 0.58 14.16 -3.64
N LEU A 128 1.06 15.37 -3.94
CA LEU A 128 0.28 16.61 -3.84
C LEU A 128 -0.84 16.71 -4.89
N HIS A 129 -0.60 16.24 -6.12
CA HIS A 129 -1.60 16.30 -7.18
C HIS A 129 -2.75 15.34 -6.95
N ALA A 130 -2.47 14.14 -6.45
CA ALA A 130 -3.52 13.20 -6.09
C ALA A 130 -4.49 13.82 -5.06
N MET A 131 -4.05 14.76 -4.23
CA MET A 131 -4.89 15.50 -3.27
C MET A 131 -5.69 16.65 -3.87
N LEU A 132 -5.36 17.10 -5.08
CA LEU A 132 -6.11 18.16 -5.74
C LEU A 132 -7.44 17.58 -6.24
N PRO A 133 -8.57 18.31 -6.06
CA PRO A 133 -9.84 17.91 -6.66
C PRO A 133 -9.62 17.67 -8.16
N ARG A 134 -10.17 16.56 -8.69
CA ARG A 134 -10.09 16.20 -10.12
C ARG A 134 -10.29 17.45 -10.98
N ASP A 135 -9.26 17.76 -11.76
CA ASP A 135 -8.95 19.12 -12.17
C ASP A 135 -9.98 19.69 -13.16
N ALA A 136 -10.89 20.52 -12.64
CA ALA A 136 -11.88 21.24 -13.42
C ALA A 136 -11.24 22.06 -14.56
N ILE A 137 -10.01 22.54 -14.40
CA ILE A 137 -9.31 23.34 -15.43
C ILE A 137 -9.00 22.45 -16.64
N THR A 138 -8.49 21.25 -16.40
CA THR A 138 -8.20 20.28 -17.46
C THR A 138 -9.47 19.87 -18.19
N GLY A 139 -10.56 19.61 -17.46
CA GLY A 139 -11.88 19.32 -18.05
C GLY A 139 -12.41 20.45 -18.92
N LEU A 140 -12.30 21.70 -18.47
CA LEU A 140 -12.70 22.89 -19.24
C LEU A 140 -11.89 23.06 -20.53
N LEU A 141 -10.57 22.82 -20.48
CA LEU A 141 -9.71 22.88 -21.66
C LEU A 141 -10.05 21.76 -22.65
N ALA A 142 -10.21 20.53 -22.18
CA ALA A 142 -10.60 19.39 -23.00
C ALA A 142 -11.96 19.63 -23.68
N GLN A 143 -12.94 20.16 -22.95
CA GLN A 143 -14.25 20.55 -23.49
C GLN A 143 -14.12 21.60 -24.60
N ALA A 144 -13.33 22.65 -24.39
CA ALA A 144 -13.13 23.70 -25.40
C ALA A 144 -12.51 23.13 -26.69
N ILE A 145 -11.55 22.21 -26.56
CA ILE A 145 -10.85 21.59 -27.68
C ILE A 145 -11.77 20.63 -28.44
N ALA A 146 -12.53 19.80 -27.74
CA ALA A 146 -13.49 18.90 -28.37
C ALA A 146 -14.56 19.67 -29.14
N ARG A 147 -15.08 20.77 -28.57
CA ARG A 147 -16.01 21.68 -29.27
C ARG A 147 -15.38 22.32 -30.51
N ALA A 148 -14.11 22.75 -30.41
CA ALA A 148 -13.38 23.28 -31.57
C ALA A 148 -13.16 22.23 -32.67
N GLY A 149 -13.03 20.95 -32.29
CA GLY A 149 -12.98 19.80 -33.19
C GLY A 149 -14.33 19.35 -33.76
N GLY A 150 -15.43 20.04 -33.44
CA GLY A 150 -16.78 19.72 -33.91
C GLY A 150 -17.54 18.68 -33.07
N SER A 151 -16.99 18.25 -31.94
CA SER A 151 -17.65 17.30 -31.03
C SER A 151 -18.55 18.01 -30.01
N ASN A 152 -19.69 17.39 -29.69
CA ASN A 152 -20.60 17.87 -28.66
C ASN A 152 -20.09 17.51 -27.26
N ALA A 153 -19.25 18.37 -26.68
CA ALA A 153 -18.67 18.12 -25.36
C ALA A 153 -19.26 19.02 -24.26
N ALA A 154 -19.48 18.44 -23.06
CA ALA A 154 -19.94 19.13 -21.87
C ALA A 154 -19.18 18.68 -20.61
N MET A 155 -19.16 19.53 -19.58
CA MET A 155 -18.71 19.18 -18.23
C MET A 155 -19.96 18.99 -17.34
N LEU A 156 -20.03 17.89 -16.60
CA LEU A 156 -21.04 17.61 -15.59
C LEU A 156 -20.34 17.35 -14.25
N GLY A 157 -20.19 18.40 -13.44
CA GLY A 157 -19.40 18.32 -12.21
C GLY A 157 -17.91 18.10 -12.53
N ALA A 158 -17.35 16.98 -12.08
CA ALA A 158 -15.97 16.58 -12.37
C ALA A 158 -15.85 15.65 -13.59
N ASP A 159 -16.98 15.19 -14.14
CA ASP A 159 -17.02 14.26 -15.25
C ASP A 159 -17.24 15.01 -16.57
N TRP A 160 -16.65 14.52 -17.65
CA TRP A 160 -16.75 15.08 -18.99
C TRP A 160 -17.68 14.22 -19.83
N VAL A 161 -18.58 14.81 -20.61
CA VAL A 161 -19.55 14.08 -21.44
C VAL A 161 -19.32 14.42 -22.89
N LEU A 162 -19.12 13.38 -23.71
CA LEU A 162 -18.99 13.47 -25.15
C LEU A 162 -20.25 12.93 -25.82
N GLY A 163 -20.98 13.80 -26.51
CA GLY A 163 -22.11 13.43 -27.35
C GLY A 163 -21.64 12.93 -28.71
N THR A 164 -22.00 11.69 -29.02
CA THR A 164 -22.01 11.13 -30.36
C THR A 164 -23.43 11.28 -30.95
N PRO A 165 -23.68 10.93 -32.23
CA PRO A 165 -25.03 10.95 -32.78
C PRO A 165 -26.03 10.06 -32.04
N ASP A 166 -25.56 8.96 -31.46
CA ASP A 166 -26.40 7.89 -30.91
C ASP A 166 -26.40 7.85 -29.37
N GLU A 167 -25.36 8.38 -28.72
CA GLU A 167 -25.15 8.24 -27.28
C GLU A 167 -24.39 9.41 -26.65
N MET A 168 -24.52 9.54 -25.33
CA MET A 168 -23.71 10.44 -24.51
C MET A 168 -22.74 9.58 -23.71
N LEU A 169 -21.45 9.71 -23.99
CA LEU A 169 -20.39 8.97 -23.32
C LEU A 169 -19.78 9.84 -22.22
N PRO A 170 -20.08 9.58 -20.93
CA PRO A 170 -19.38 10.25 -19.85
C PRO A 170 -17.99 9.62 -19.66
N PHE A 171 -17.05 10.43 -19.20
CA PHE A 171 -15.67 10.07 -18.89
C PHE A 171 -15.30 10.73 -17.57
N SER A 172 -14.88 9.92 -16.60
CA SER A 172 -14.39 10.46 -15.33
C SER A 172 -12.88 10.73 -15.41
N LEU A 173 -12.51 12.02 -15.43
CA LEU A 173 -11.13 12.43 -15.72
C LEU A 173 -10.28 12.53 -14.45
N GLY A 174 -9.20 11.75 -14.41
CA GLY A 174 -8.05 11.99 -13.53
C GLY A 174 -6.96 12.82 -14.25
N GLY A 175 -6.18 13.61 -13.53
CA GLY A 175 -5.07 14.38 -14.12
C GLY A 175 -3.96 13.51 -14.73
N GLU A 176 -3.91 12.24 -14.34
CA GLU A 176 -3.08 11.18 -14.90
C GLU A 176 -3.40 10.86 -16.36
N TRP A 177 -4.68 10.90 -16.77
CA TRP A 177 -5.12 10.55 -18.13
C TRP A 177 -4.53 11.46 -19.20
N THR A 178 -4.28 12.72 -18.85
CA THR A 178 -3.76 13.70 -19.80
C THR A 178 -2.24 13.75 -19.81
N GLY A 179 -1.57 13.02 -18.89
CA GLY A 179 -0.15 13.19 -18.62
C GLY A 179 0.22 14.62 -18.20
N LEU A 180 -0.77 15.44 -17.84
CA LEU A 180 -0.60 16.86 -17.54
C LEU A 180 0.34 17.05 -16.35
N TYR A 181 0.34 16.10 -15.43
CA TYR A 181 1.27 16.02 -14.31
C TYR A 181 2.74 16.25 -14.68
N TYR A 182 3.27 15.42 -15.59
CA TYR A 182 4.66 15.50 -16.05
C TYR A 182 4.93 16.78 -16.86
N ARG A 183 3.87 17.33 -17.47
CA ARG A 183 3.92 18.49 -18.36
C ARG A 183 3.85 19.81 -17.60
N VAL A 184 3.07 19.90 -16.52
CA VAL A 184 3.01 21.05 -15.60
C VAL A 184 4.32 21.18 -14.84
N LEU A 185 4.95 20.05 -14.48
CA LEU A 185 6.26 20.06 -13.84
C LEU A 185 7.36 20.54 -14.81
N ALA A 186 7.35 20.03 -16.06
CA ALA A 186 8.21 20.54 -17.13
C ALA A 186 7.96 22.03 -17.43
N LEU A 187 6.70 22.45 -17.42
CA LEU A 187 6.29 23.84 -17.61
C LEU A 187 6.71 24.73 -16.43
N GLY A 188 6.58 24.27 -15.19
CA GLY A 188 6.98 24.98 -13.99
C GLY A 188 8.50 25.18 -13.94
N LEU A 189 9.26 24.15 -14.29
CA LEU A 189 10.71 24.27 -14.50
C LEU A 189 11.00 25.31 -15.58
N PHE A 190 10.33 25.24 -16.74
CA PHE A 190 10.45 26.23 -17.81
C PHE A 190 10.07 27.65 -17.36
N LEU A 191 9.04 27.81 -16.54
CA LEU A 191 8.56 29.09 -16.00
C LEU A 191 9.58 29.72 -15.05
N VAL A 192 10.20 28.91 -14.20
CA VAL A 192 11.31 29.34 -13.34
C VAL A 192 12.54 29.73 -14.18
N PHE A 193 12.87 28.94 -15.22
CA PHE A 193 13.94 29.28 -16.17
C PHE A 193 13.67 30.61 -16.88
N TRP A 194 12.41 30.88 -17.20
CA TRP A 194 11.96 32.03 -17.96
C TRP A 194 11.86 33.30 -17.09
N LEU A 195 11.22 33.25 -15.91
CA LEU A 195 11.12 34.37 -14.96
C LEU A 195 12.48 34.94 -14.60
N ARG A 196 13.51 34.10 -14.48
CA ARG A 196 14.87 34.58 -14.22
C ARG A 196 15.54 35.18 -15.45
N ALA A 197 15.29 34.67 -16.65
CA ALA A 197 15.78 35.31 -17.89
C ALA A 197 15.18 36.72 -18.04
N LEU A 198 13.95 36.89 -17.55
CA LEU A 198 13.22 38.14 -17.44
C LEU A 198 13.84 39.09 -16.41
N LEU A 199 14.10 38.61 -15.20
CA LEU A 199 14.72 39.38 -14.11
C LEU A 199 16.19 39.73 -14.39
N ALA A 200 16.89 38.94 -15.21
CA ALA A 200 18.26 39.18 -15.64
C ALA A 200 18.35 40.05 -16.91
N SER A 201 17.25 40.23 -17.63
CA SER A 201 17.17 41.05 -18.84
C SER A 201 17.04 42.52 -18.44
N SER A 202 18.14 43.27 -18.50
CA SER A 202 18.14 44.73 -18.36
C SER A 202 17.51 45.47 -19.55
N SER A 203 16.92 44.76 -20.51
CA SER A 203 16.60 45.23 -21.86
C SER A 203 15.09 45.29 -22.17
N GLY A 204 14.33 46.10 -21.43
CA GLY A 204 12.99 46.57 -21.83
C GLY A 204 11.87 45.52 -21.97
N ALA A 205 10.64 45.97 -22.27
CA ALA A 205 9.43 45.14 -22.24
C ALA A 205 9.25 44.16 -23.42
N ARG A 206 9.97 44.34 -24.54
CA ARG A 206 9.84 43.49 -25.74
C ARG A 206 10.27 42.03 -25.56
N PRO A 207 11.46 41.71 -24.99
CA PRO A 207 11.84 40.33 -24.72
C PRO A 207 10.89 39.64 -23.73
N VAL A 208 10.37 40.39 -22.75
CA VAL A 208 9.35 39.94 -21.80
C VAL A 208 8.08 39.49 -22.52
N LEU A 209 7.50 40.35 -23.36
CA LEU A 209 6.28 40.04 -24.12
C LEU A 209 6.49 38.88 -25.10
N SER A 210 7.62 38.83 -25.79
CA SER A 210 7.95 37.72 -26.69
C SER A 210 8.10 36.38 -25.94
N GLY A 211 8.58 36.45 -24.71
CA GLY A 211 8.71 35.31 -23.81
C GLY A 211 7.36 34.80 -23.31
N LEU A 212 6.49 35.73 -22.89
CA LEU A 212 5.11 35.41 -22.49
C LEU A 212 4.33 34.78 -23.64
N ALA A 213 4.47 35.31 -24.85
CA ALA A 213 3.82 34.76 -26.04
C ALA A 213 4.29 33.33 -26.34
N ARG A 214 5.61 33.06 -26.29
CA ARG A 214 6.15 31.72 -26.52
C ARG A 214 5.81 30.73 -25.41
N LEU A 215 5.81 31.17 -24.16
CA LEU A 215 5.31 30.39 -23.03
C LEU A 215 3.84 30.06 -23.23
N GLY A 216 3.01 31.05 -23.57
CA GLY A 216 1.60 30.85 -23.88
C GLY A 216 1.39 29.85 -25.02
N ILE A 217 2.21 29.92 -26.08
CA ILE A 217 2.19 28.93 -27.18
C ILE A 217 2.59 27.54 -26.69
N LEU A 218 3.64 27.40 -25.87
CA LEU A 218 4.06 26.09 -25.34
C LEU A 218 3.01 25.49 -24.40
N VAL A 219 2.42 26.30 -23.52
CA VAL A 219 1.30 25.89 -22.66
C VAL A 219 0.11 25.45 -23.50
N ALA A 220 -0.27 26.26 -24.50
CA ALA A 220 -1.38 25.97 -25.38
C ALA A 220 -1.15 24.70 -26.20
N LEU A 221 0.06 24.48 -26.73
CA LEU A 221 0.41 23.27 -27.46
C LEU A 221 0.46 22.04 -26.56
N ALA A 222 1.02 22.15 -25.36
CA ALA A 222 1.02 21.04 -24.39
C ALA A 222 -0.39 20.68 -23.93
N SER A 223 -1.26 21.68 -23.74
CA SER A 223 -2.66 21.51 -23.37
C SER A 223 -3.49 20.93 -24.53
N LEU A 224 -3.29 21.44 -25.75
CA LEU A 224 -3.90 20.95 -26.97
C LEU A 224 -3.52 19.49 -27.23
N TRP A 225 -2.24 19.19 -27.07
CA TRP A 225 -1.73 17.83 -27.20
C TRP A 225 -2.26 16.89 -26.11
N GLY A 226 -2.36 17.36 -24.86
CA GLY A 226 -3.00 16.61 -23.78
C GLY A 226 -4.45 16.28 -24.07
N ALA A 227 -5.21 17.24 -24.62
CA ALA A 227 -6.57 16.98 -25.06
C ALA A 227 -6.66 16.06 -26.27
N LEU A 228 -5.73 16.13 -27.23
CA LEU A 228 -5.70 15.23 -28.39
C LEU A 228 -5.37 13.79 -28.00
N ILE A 229 -4.37 13.59 -27.14
CA ILE A 229 -4.09 12.27 -26.54
C ILE A 229 -5.32 11.76 -25.83
N PHE A 230 -5.94 12.62 -25.02
CA PHE A 230 -7.12 12.25 -24.27
C PHE A 230 -8.26 11.83 -25.19
N VAL A 231 -8.59 12.62 -26.22
CA VAL A 231 -9.60 12.25 -27.23
C VAL A 231 -9.21 10.92 -27.89
N PHE A 232 -7.95 10.76 -28.31
CA PHE A 232 -7.49 9.53 -28.93
C PHE A 232 -7.60 8.32 -27.98
N GLN A 233 -7.20 8.43 -26.72
CA GLN A 233 -7.29 7.37 -25.72
C GLN A 233 -8.73 7.07 -25.34
N SER A 234 -9.57 8.09 -25.18
CA SER A 234 -11.00 7.95 -24.88
C SER A 234 -11.79 7.26 -26.00
N GLN A 235 -11.28 7.30 -27.24
CA GLN A 235 -11.87 6.64 -28.39
C GLN A 235 -11.23 5.26 -28.65
N LEU A 236 -9.91 5.16 -28.50
CA LEU A 236 -9.16 3.94 -28.76
C LEU A 236 -9.35 2.88 -27.68
N ALA A 237 -9.36 3.26 -26.40
CA ALA A 237 -9.49 2.31 -25.30
C ALA A 237 -10.83 1.53 -25.36
N PRO A 238 -12.00 2.18 -25.58
CA PRO A 238 -13.24 1.45 -25.81
C PRO A 238 -13.23 0.59 -27.08
N MET A 239 -12.61 1.07 -28.18
CA MET A 239 -12.53 0.30 -29.43
C MET A 239 -11.66 -0.96 -29.31
N LEU A 240 -10.59 -0.90 -28.52
CA LEU A 240 -9.67 -2.02 -28.32
C LEU A 240 -10.08 -2.92 -27.15
N TYR A 241 -11.08 -2.53 -26.35
CA TYR A 241 -11.34 -3.09 -25.02
C TYR A 241 -10.09 -3.12 -24.14
N ASP A 242 -9.17 -2.19 -24.38
CA ASP A 242 -7.87 -2.08 -23.71
C ASP A 242 -7.79 -0.72 -23.02
N PHE A 243 -8.17 -0.72 -21.75
CA PHE A 243 -8.13 0.47 -20.90
C PHE A 243 -6.74 0.70 -20.29
N GLU A 244 -5.74 -0.13 -20.61
CA GLU A 244 -4.34 0.07 -20.19
C GLU A 244 -3.58 1.05 -21.09
N VAL A 245 -4.12 1.38 -22.27
CA VAL A 245 -3.51 2.30 -23.24
C VAL A 245 -2.99 3.61 -22.62
N PRO A 246 -3.66 4.25 -21.65
CA PRO A 246 -3.14 5.44 -20.97
C PRO A 246 -1.84 5.20 -20.19
N TRP A 247 -1.62 4.00 -19.67
CA TRP A 247 -0.47 3.61 -18.87
C TRP A 247 0.63 2.90 -19.67
N SER A 248 0.34 2.51 -20.91
CA SER A 248 1.33 1.87 -21.78
C SER A 248 2.51 2.80 -22.08
N PRO A 249 3.75 2.39 -21.75
CA PRO A 249 4.95 3.19 -21.99
C PRO A 249 5.16 3.51 -23.47
N LEU A 250 4.83 2.58 -24.35
CA LEU A 250 4.96 2.76 -25.79
C LEU A 250 4.01 3.84 -26.30
N TYR A 251 2.73 3.77 -25.92
CA TYR A 251 1.76 4.80 -26.33
C TYR A 251 2.08 6.16 -25.72
N GLN A 252 2.50 6.23 -24.44
CA GLN A 252 2.96 7.49 -23.85
C GLN A 252 4.20 8.05 -24.56
N ALA A 253 5.15 7.21 -24.97
CA ALA A 253 6.34 7.66 -25.69
C ALA A 253 6.03 8.12 -27.13
N LEU A 254 5.23 7.35 -27.87
CA LEU A 254 4.81 7.68 -29.24
C LEU A 254 3.99 8.96 -29.25
N THR A 255 3.10 9.13 -28.28
CA THR A 255 2.34 10.36 -28.14
C THR A 255 3.19 11.48 -27.52
N GLY A 256 4.19 11.21 -26.70
CA GLY A 256 5.10 12.25 -26.20
C GLY A 256 5.99 12.86 -27.29
N LEU A 257 6.25 12.14 -28.39
CA LEU A 257 7.26 12.52 -29.39
C LEU A 257 6.94 13.82 -30.16
N PRO A 258 5.73 14.04 -30.72
CA PRO A 258 5.42 15.26 -31.47
C PRO A 258 5.63 16.59 -30.71
N PRO A 259 5.13 16.79 -29.47
CA PRO A 259 5.38 18.04 -28.75
C PRO A 259 6.84 18.22 -28.36
N ILE A 260 7.58 17.13 -28.10
CA ILE A 260 9.03 17.18 -27.85
C ILE A 260 9.75 17.71 -29.10
N LEU A 261 9.42 17.18 -30.28
CA LEU A 261 9.99 17.64 -31.55
C LEU A 261 9.63 19.10 -31.85
N LEU A 262 8.35 19.47 -31.69
CA LEU A 262 7.86 20.82 -31.95
C LEU A 262 8.50 21.85 -31.02
N ALA A 263 8.66 21.50 -29.76
CA ALA A 263 9.23 22.42 -28.79
C ALA A 263 10.77 22.52 -28.93
N GLY A 264 11.43 21.44 -29.39
CA GLY A 264 12.79 21.50 -29.91
C GLY A 264 12.94 22.45 -31.11
N LEU A 265 12.00 22.41 -32.06
CA LEU A 265 11.96 23.35 -33.19
C LEU A 265 11.76 24.80 -32.73
N LEU A 266 10.83 25.06 -31.81
CA LEU A 266 10.59 26.41 -31.27
C LEU A 266 11.79 26.95 -30.48
N ALA A 267 12.54 26.07 -29.83
CA ALA A 267 13.74 26.44 -29.08
C ALA A 267 14.96 26.69 -29.95
N SER A 268 15.06 26.04 -31.11
CA SER A 268 16.15 26.27 -32.07
C SER A 268 16.23 27.73 -32.56
N GLY A 269 15.11 28.46 -32.52
CA GLY A 269 15.03 29.88 -32.85
C GLY A 269 15.34 30.85 -31.70
N LEU A 270 15.66 30.37 -30.49
CA LEU A 270 16.11 31.22 -29.38
C LEU A 270 17.60 31.49 -29.53
N GLN A 271 17.97 32.65 -30.07
CA GLN A 271 19.29 33.23 -29.82
C GLN A 271 19.38 33.50 -28.31
N PRO A 272 20.19 32.75 -27.55
CA PRO A 272 20.26 32.98 -26.12
C PRO A 272 20.87 34.37 -25.90
N ALA A 273 20.18 35.22 -25.14
CA ALA A 273 20.82 36.39 -24.56
C ALA A 273 22.09 35.90 -23.85
N ALA A 274 23.21 36.59 -24.05
CA ALA A 274 24.48 36.24 -23.45
C ALA A 274 24.27 36.07 -21.94
N VAL A 275 24.14 34.82 -21.49
CA VAL A 275 24.13 34.50 -20.08
C VAL A 275 25.54 34.83 -19.66
N SER A 276 25.71 35.99 -19.00
CA SER A 276 26.97 36.33 -18.34
C SER A 276 27.45 35.09 -17.61
N GLU A 277 28.75 34.79 -17.71
CA GLU A 277 29.39 33.65 -17.03
C GLU A 277 28.65 33.31 -15.76
N LEU A 278 28.13 32.08 -15.68
CA LEU A 278 27.48 31.55 -14.48
C LEU A 278 28.48 31.74 -13.34
N ALA A 279 28.33 32.85 -12.60
CA ALA A 279 29.14 33.10 -11.44
C ALA A 279 28.94 31.91 -10.53
N ALA A 280 30.05 31.28 -10.13
CA ALA A 280 30.00 30.13 -9.25
C ALA A 280 29.09 30.47 -8.07
N PRO A 281 28.14 29.59 -7.73
CA PRO A 281 27.21 29.90 -6.67
C PRO A 281 27.98 30.23 -5.40
N SER A 282 27.53 31.27 -4.69
CA SER A 282 28.11 31.52 -3.38
C SER A 282 27.82 30.30 -2.49
N ARG A 283 28.78 29.86 -1.68
CA ARG A 283 28.56 28.75 -0.72
C ARG A 283 27.28 28.97 0.12
N LYS A 284 26.99 30.23 0.46
CA LYS A 284 25.78 30.62 1.23
C LYS A 284 24.48 30.37 0.48
N SER A 285 24.42 30.67 -0.83
CA SER A 285 23.20 30.43 -1.61
C SER A 285 22.97 28.95 -1.89
N LEU A 286 24.03 28.16 -2.07
CA LEU A 286 23.95 26.70 -2.16
C LEU A 286 23.40 26.10 -0.86
N LEU A 287 23.91 26.53 0.29
CA LEU A 287 23.42 26.07 1.60
C LEU A 287 21.95 26.45 1.85
N LEU A 288 21.53 27.65 1.44
CA LEU A 288 20.13 28.05 1.52
C LEU A 288 19.24 27.24 0.57
N ALA A 289 19.71 26.97 -0.64
CA ALA A 289 18.98 26.13 -1.60
C ALA A 289 18.81 24.70 -1.09
N PHE A 290 19.87 24.13 -0.53
CA PHE A 290 19.83 22.83 0.12
C PHE A 290 18.90 22.83 1.34
N GLY A 291 18.98 23.84 2.21
CA GLY A 291 18.08 23.97 3.35
C GLY A 291 16.61 24.11 2.93
N ALA A 292 16.33 24.86 1.86
CA ALA A 292 14.99 25.00 1.30
C ALA A 292 14.46 23.67 0.77
N ALA A 293 15.27 22.96 -0.02
CA ALA A 293 14.93 21.64 -0.54
C ALA A 293 14.72 20.63 0.59
N LEU A 294 15.58 20.63 1.62
CA LEU A 294 15.45 19.79 2.79
C LEU A 294 14.11 20.04 3.50
N CYS A 295 13.79 21.31 3.78
CA CYS A 295 12.52 21.67 4.41
C CYS A 295 11.33 21.30 3.53
N PHE A 296 11.42 21.44 2.20
CA PHE A 296 10.35 21.02 1.30
C PHE A 296 10.09 19.51 1.41
N TRP A 297 11.13 18.69 1.38
CA TRP A 297 11.00 17.24 1.54
C TRP A 297 10.45 16.85 2.92
N LEU A 298 10.92 17.51 3.98
CA LEU A 298 10.38 17.30 5.33
C LEU A 298 8.90 17.70 5.42
N ALA A 299 8.48 18.79 4.76
CA ALA A 299 7.08 19.21 4.76
C ALA A 299 6.13 18.18 4.14
N VAL A 300 6.64 17.39 3.17
CA VAL A 300 5.83 16.40 2.45
C VAL A 300 5.78 15.06 3.19
N PHE A 301 6.90 14.60 3.75
CA PHE A 301 7.02 13.22 4.24
C PHE A 301 7.23 13.07 5.75
N LEU A 302 7.69 14.11 6.45
CA LEU A 302 7.96 13.98 7.87
C LEU A 302 6.65 14.14 8.65
N GLU A 303 6.41 13.19 9.56
CA GLU A 303 5.43 13.34 10.64
C GLU A 303 6.14 13.32 11.97
N LEU A 304 6.13 14.46 12.66
CA LEU A 304 6.82 14.60 13.94
C LEU A 304 6.06 13.87 15.04
N PRO A 305 6.65 12.83 15.65
CA PRO A 305 6.04 12.15 16.78
C PRO A 305 6.38 12.88 18.08
N LEU A 306 5.37 13.12 18.91
CA LEU A 306 5.56 13.74 20.24
C LEU A 306 5.41 12.75 21.41
N GLY A 307 5.41 11.44 21.09
CA GLY A 307 5.24 10.34 22.05
C GLY A 307 3.84 9.73 22.04
N ALA A 308 3.74 8.54 22.62
CA ALA A 308 2.50 7.76 22.63
C ALA A 308 1.51 8.23 23.71
N ASN A 309 0.23 8.03 23.44
CA ASN A 309 -0.83 8.00 24.44
C ASN A 309 -0.88 6.63 25.15
N PRO A 310 -1.56 6.51 26.31
CA PRO A 310 -1.65 5.26 27.07
C PRO A 310 -2.17 4.05 26.28
N GLY A 311 -3.00 4.29 25.25
CA GLY A 311 -3.51 3.24 24.36
C GLY A 311 -4.87 2.71 24.78
N ARG A 312 -5.78 3.60 25.17
CA ARG A 312 -7.19 3.31 25.46
C ARG A 312 -8.00 3.39 24.16
N VAL A 313 -8.48 2.25 23.67
CA VAL A 313 -9.14 2.14 22.36
C VAL A 313 -10.63 1.88 22.54
N LEU A 314 -11.47 2.64 21.86
CA LEU A 314 -12.93 2.46 21.85
C LEU A 314 -13.39 2.04 20.46
N VAL A 315 -14.09 0.91 20.35
CA VAL A 315 -14.77 0.49 19.12
C VAL A 315 -16.26 0.77 19.26
N ASP A 316 -16.83 1.54 18.34
CA ASP A 316 -18.26 1.81 18.32
C ASP A 316 -19.03 0.70 17.59
N ASP A 317 -19.81 -0.08 18.35
CA ASP A 317 -20.85 -0.97 17.83
C ASP A 317 -22.25 -0.33 17.96
N GLY A 318 -22.37 0.76 18.74
CA GLY A 318 -23.63 1.46 18.94
C GLY A 318 -24.28 1.82 17.60
N HIS A 319 -23.54 2.34 16.64
CA HIS A 319 -24.09 2.82 15.38
C HIS A 319 -24.09 1.79 14.25
N SER A 320 -23.73 0.54 14.52
CA SER A 320 -23.54 -0.48 13.49
C SER A 320 -24.35 -1.75 13.79
N ASP A 321 -25.33 -2.04 12.92
CA ASP A 321 -26.02 -3.35 12.86
C ASP A 321 -25.41 -4.23 11.76
N TRP A 322 -24.09 -4.15 11.64
CA TRP A 322 -23.26 -4.91 10.71
C TRP A 322 -21.90 -5.17 11.37
N GLU A 323 -21.18 -6.21 10.92
CA GLU A 323 -19.84 -6.51 11.41
C GLU A 323 -19.70 -6.47 12.95
N TRP A 324 -20.61 -7.12 13.67
CA TRP A 324 -20.69 -7.03 15.13
C TRP A 324 -19.36 -7.42 15.80
N THR A 325 -18.83 -6.55 16.66
CA THR A 325 -17.59 -6.82 17.41
C THR A 325 -17.87 -7.69 18.64
N GLY A 326 -19.06 -7.52 19.23
CA GLY A 326 -19.48 -8.25 20.44
C GLY A 326 -19.93 -9.70 20.21
N ASP A 327 -20.22 -10.09 18.97
CA ASP A 327 -20.79 -11.40 18.66
C ASP A 327 -19.70 -12.46 18.45
N PRO A 328 -19.63 -13.52 19.25
CA PRO A 328 -18.51 -14.43 19.21
C PRO A 328 -18.52 -15.34 17.97
N MET A 329 -17.36 -15.49 17.34
CA MET A 329 -17.11 -16.59 16.41
C MET A 329 -16.56 -17.78 17.20
N ASN A 330 -17.40 -18.79 17.40
CA ASN A 330 -17.10 -19.97 18.23
C ASN A 330 -17.61 -21.26 17.56
N THR A 331 -17.56 -22.37 18.29
CA THR A 331 -17.96 -23.71 17.81
C THR A 331 -19.47 -23.96 17.80
N THR A 332 -20.28 -23.00 18.28
CA THR A 332 -21.74 -23.16 18.45
C THR A 332 -22.58 -22.24 17.57
N GLN A 333 -21.98 -21.23 16.96
CA GLN A 333 -22.65 -20.23 16.14
C GLN A 333 -22.05 -20.21 14.73
N PHE A 334 -22.87 -20.20 13.69
CA PHE A 334 -22.46 -20.29 12.28
C PHE A 334 -23.24 -19.31 11.39
N GLY A 335 -22.82 -19.19 10.13
CA GLY A 335 -23.39 -18.28 9.14
C GLY A 335 -22.77 -16.87 9.15
N THR A 336 -23.30 -16.01 8.27
CA THR A 336 -22.77 -14.67 7.95
C THR A 336 -22.49 -13.82 9.18
N ARG A 337 -23.38 -13.83 10.18
CA ARG A 337 -23.23 -13.04 11.41
C ARG A 337 -22.02 -13.41 12.26
N THR A 338 -21.46 -14.60 12.08
CA THR A 338 -20.26 -15.05 12.81
C THR A 338 -18.96 -14.87 12.01
N THR A 339 -19.06 -14.86 10.68
CA THR A 339 -17.91 -14.80 9.78
C THR A 339 -17.63 -13.39 9.26
N TYR A 340 -18.69 -12.66 8.87
CA TYR A 340 -18.65 -11.24 8.50
C TYR A 340 -18.83 -10.37 9.75
N ASN A 341 -17.99 -10.59 10.75
CA ASN A 341 -18.01 -9.84 12.01
C ASN A 341 -16.61 -9.57 12.53
N TYR A 342 -16.50 -8.66 13.51
CA TYR A 342 -15.23 -8.09 13.98
C TYR A 342 -14.77 -8.63 15.35
N HIS A 343 -15.31 -9.76 15.79
CA HIS A 343 -14.91 -10.37 17.07
C HIS A 343 -13.39 -10.59 17.17
N GLY A 344 -12.76 -11.07 16.08
CA GLY A 344 -11.31 -11.23 15.93
C GLY A 344 -10.55 -9.92 16.09
N LEU A 345 -11.01 -8.87 15.40
CA LEU A 345 -10.45 -7.54 15.52
C LEU A 345 -10.52 -7.02 16.96
N GLY A 346 -11.68 -7.16 17.63
CA GLY A 346 -11.86 -6.74 19.03
C GLY A 346 -10.89 -7.44 19.98
N ARG A 347 -10.71 -8.76 19.82
CA ARG A 347 -9.74 -9.55 20.61
C ARG A 347 -8.29 -9.19 20.30
N LEU A 348 -7.96 -8.94 19.04
CA LEU A 348 -6.62 -8.50 18.66
C LEU A 348 -6.29 -7.13 19.26
N LEU A 349 -7.23 -6.17 19.22
CA LEU A 349 -7.07 -4.89 19.90
C LEU A 349 -6.84 -5.08 21.40
N ALA A 350 -7.65 -5.92 22.05
CA ALA A 350 -7.54 -6.20 23.49
C ALA A 350 -6.22 -6.89 23.86
N ARG A 351 -5.51 -7.51 22.91
CA ARG A 351 -4.18 -8.08 23.13
C ARG A 351 -3.10 -7.01 23.29
N HIS A 352 -3.24 -5.91 22.57
CA HIS A 352 -2.21 -4.88 22.40
C HIS A 352 -2.54 -3.56 23.11
N TYR A 353 -3.81 -3.31 23.39
CA TYR A 353 -4.34 -2.06 23.91
C TYR A 353 -5.40 -2.31 25.00
N ASP A 354 -5.68 -1.28 25.79
CA ASP A 354 -6.84 -1.27 26.69
C ASP A 354 -8.08 -0.95 25.83
N SER A 355 -8.66 -1.98 25.21
CA SER A 355 -9.78 -1.82 24.27
C SER A 355 -11.12 -2.17 24.89
N ARG A 356 -12.17 -1.43 24.50
CA ARG A 356 -13.56 -1.70 24.89
C ARG A 356 -14.53 -1.46 23.73
N ILE A 357 -15.66 -2.14 23.76
CA ILE A 357 -16.75 -2.00 22.79
C ILE A 357 -17.81 -1.06 23.39
N ASN A 358 -18.29 -0.12 22.59
CA ASN A 358 -19.30 0.85 22.97
C ASN A 358 -20.63 0.57 22.25
N PHE A 359 -21.72 0.65 23.00
CA PHE A 359 -23.09 0.61 22.47
C PHE A 359 -23.90 1.88 22.78
N ASP A 360 -23.34 2.75 23.62
CA ASP A 360 -23.99 3.97 24.12
C ASP A 360 -23.67 5.19 23.23
N PRO A 361 -24.39 6.30 23.36
CA PRO A 361 -24.06 7.52 22.64
C PRO A 361 -22.64 8.05 22.91
N LEU A 362 -22.01 8.63 21.89
CA LEU A 362 -20.64 9.17 21.96
C LEU A 362 -20.61 10.52 22.69
N THR A 363 -20.65 10.48 24.03
CA THR A 363 -20.63 11.68 24.88
C THR A 363 -19.21 12.20 25.17
N PRO A 364 -19.04 13.48 25.52
CA PRO A 364 -17.73 14.02 25.91
C PRO A 364 -17.11 13.26 27.09
N ALA A 365 -17.91 12.92 28.10
CA ALA A 365 -17.44 12.18 29.28
C ALA A 365 -16.92 10.79 28.93
N LEU A 366 -17.52 10.12 27.95
CA LEU A 366 -17.04 8.84 27.45
C LEU A 366 -15.71 9.00 26.70
N LEU A 367 -15.62 10.00 25.83
CA LEU A 367 -14.47 10.24 24.95
C LEU A 367 -13.24 10.79 25.71
N ASP A 368 -13.42 11.46 26.84
CA ASP A 368 -12.33 11.90 27.73
C ASP A 368 -11.50 10.72 28.28
N THR A 369 -12.08 9.52 28.31
CA THR A 369 -11.38 8.31 28.76
C THR A 369 -10.77 7.50 27.61
N VAL A 370 -10.73 8.04 26.40
CA VAL A 370 -10.31 7.35 25.17
C VAL A 370 -9.08 8.04 24.59
N ASP A 371 -8.19 7.27 23.96
CA ASP A 371 -7.06 7.79 23.17
C ASP A 371 -7.29 7.59 21.67
N VAL A 372 -7.90 6.46 21.29
CA VAL A 372 -8.28 6.14 19.90
C VAL A 372 -9.74 5.68 19.83
N LEU A 373 -10.55 6.35 19.01
CA LEU A 373 -11.92 5.96 18.68
C LEU A 373 -11.97 5.31 17.29
N ILE A 374 -12.62 4.16 17.18
CA ILE A 374 -12.85 3.44 15.93
C ILE A 374 -14.36 3.45 15.65
N LEU A 375 -14.75 4.14 14.58
CA LEU A 375 -16.11 4.12 14.06
C LEU A 375 -16.13 3.22 12.82
N LYS A 376 -16.84 2.10 12.91
CA LYS A 376 -16.93 1.12 11.82
C LYS A 376 -18.34 1.04 11.26
N THR A 377 -18.42 1.01 9.94
CA THR A 377 -19.59 0.53 9.18
C THR A 377 -20.94 0.89 9.80
N PRO A 378 -21.20 2.19 10.08
CA PRO A 378 -22.44 2.59 10.73
C PRO A 378 -23.63 2.31 9.81
N THR A 379 -24.71 1.78 10.36
CA THR A 379 -25.98 1.55 9.63
C THR A 379 -27.07 2.53 10.08
N ARG A 380 -26.71 3.49 10.93
CA ARG A 380 -27.55 4.60 11.38
C ARG A 380 -26.74 5.89 11.54
N ALA A 381 -27.43 7.02 11.46
CA ALA A 381 -26.84 8.34 11.62
C ALA A 381 -26.38 8.59 13.07
N TYR A 382 -25.36 9.43 13.21
CA TYR A 382 -24.93 10.00 14.49
C TYR A 382 -25.74 11.26 14.78
N SER A 383 -26.03 11.53 16.05
CA SER A 383 -26.65 12.82 16.40
C SER A 383 -25.66 13.98 16.27
N GLU A 384 -26.16 15.20 16.08
CA GLU A 384 -25.33 16.42 16.03
C GLU A 384 -24.45 16.61 17.27
N ASP A 385 -24.92 16.21 18.45
CA ASP A 385 -24.16 16.30 19.70
C ASP A 385 -23.03 15.25 19.75
N GLU A 386 -23.25 14.07 19.19
CA GLU A 386 -22.20 13.05 19.05
C GLU A 386 -21.15 13.49 18.03
N ILE A 387 -21.58 14.02 16.88
CA ILE A 387 -20.67 14.59 15.88
C ILE A 387 -19.81 15.66 16.54
N ARG A 388 -20.41 16.61 17.28
CA ARG A 388 -19.65 17.65 18.01
C ARG A 388 -18.67 17.05 19.01
N SER A 389 -19.10 16.05 19.78
CA SER A 389 -18.25 15.38 20.77
C SER A 389 -17.04 14.70 20.14
N VAL A 390 -17.24 14.04 18.98
CA VAL A 390 -16.14 13.42 18.21
C VAL A 390 -15.20 14.48 17.65
N LEU A 391 -15.71 15.59 17.12
CA LEU A 391 -14.88 16.70 16.63
C LEU A 391 -14.02 17.30 17.76
N ASP A 392 -14.60 17.53 18.93
CA ASP A 392 -13.91 18.07 20.10
C ASP A 392 -12.85 17.08 20.62
N PHE A 393 -13.16 15.79 20.67
CA PHE A 393 -12.23 14.71 21.02
C PHE A 393 -10.98 14.72 20.11
N VAL A 394 -11.18 14.74 18.78
CA VAL A 394 -10.05 14.79 17.84
C VAL A 394 -9.30 16.11 17.99
N HIS A 395 -10.00 17.24 18.09
CA HIS A 395 -9.36 18.55 18.25
C HIS A 395 -8.46 18.61 19.51
N ALA A 396 -8.87 17.94 20.60
CA ALA A 396 -8.13 17.87 21.85
C ALA A 396 -6.88 16.97 21.80
N GLY A 397 -6.77 16.08 20.81
CA GLY A 397 -5.62 15.18 20.66
C GLY A 397 -5.97 13.71 20.42
N GLY A 398 -7.26 13.37 20.35
CA GLY A 398 -7.73 12.01 20.08
C GLY A 398 -7.37 11.52 18.67
N GLY A 399 -7.13 10.21 18.56
CA GLY A 399 -7.04 9.51 17.28
C GLY A 399 -8.40 8.98 16.85
N LEU A 400 -8.80 9.21 15.60
CA LEU A 400 -10.06 8.71 15.04
C LEU A 400 -9.79 7.82 13.83
N TYR A 401 -10.27 6.58 13.90
CA TYR A 401 -10.27 5.64 12.80
C TYR A 401 -11.69 5.49 12.24
N LEU A 402 -11.87 5.75 10.94
CA LEU A 402 -13.15 5.61 10.24
C LEU A 402 -13.03 4.47 9.23
N ILE A 403 -13.90 3.48 9.34
CA ILE A 403 -13.94 2.31 8.46
C ILE A 403 -15.27 2.32 7.71
N SER A 404 -15.20 2.58 6.40
CA SER A 404 -16.33 2.45 5.48
C SER A 404 -16.23 1.15 4.68
N ASP A 405 -17.19 0.94 3.79
CA ASP A 405 -17.25 -0.22 2.89
C ASP A 405 -17.66 0.21 1.46
N HIS A 406 -17.68 -0.75 0.54
CA HIS A 406 -18.12 -0.58 -0.83
C HIS A 406 -19.58 -0.10 -0.96
N THR A 407 -19.87 0.55 -2.09
CA THR A 407 -21.22 0.80 -2.66
C THR A 407 -22.24 1.50 -1.76
N ASP A 408 -21.83 2.08 -0.63
CA ASP A 408 -22.75 2.64 0.39
C ASP A 408 -23.76 1.59 0.88
N VAL A 409 -23.35 0.32 0.93
CA VAL A 409 -24.18 -0.77 1.46
C VAL A 409 -24.64 -0.42 2.88
N PHE A 410 -25.93 -0.57 3.16
CA PHE A 410 -26.59 -0.16 4.41
C PHE A 410 -26.45 1.34 4.78
N GLY A 411 -26.03 2.20 3.87
CA GLY A 411 -25.85 3.64 4.11
C GLY A 411 -24.54 4.02 4.82
N MET A 412 -23.58 3.10 4.95
CA MET A 412 -22.36 3.31 5.74
C MET A 412 -21.56 4.54 5.31
N SER A 413 -21.35 4.71 4.01
CA SER A 413 -20.65 5.87 3.47
C SER A 413 -21.48 7.14 3.69
N THR A 414 -22.80 7.07 3.59
CA THR A 414 -23.70 8.20 3.86
C THR A 414 -23.57 8.69 5.30
N PHE A 415 -23.67 7.80 6.28
CA PHE A 415 -23.60 8.17 7.70
C PHE A 415 -22.20 8.62 8.11
N LEU A 416 -21.14 7.96 7.66
CA LEU A 416 -19.78 8.43 7.91
C LEU A 416 -19.51 9.79 7.26
N ASN A 417 -20.10 10.07 6.10
CA ASN A 417 -19.92 11.34 5.41
C ASN A 417 -20.53 12.55 6.12
N GLU A 418 -21.43 12.35 7.08
CA GLU A 418 -21.85 13.44 7.97
C GLU A 418 -20.67 13.95 8.81
N LEU A 419 -19.79 13.05 9.25
CA LEU A 419 -18.61 13.36 10.02
C LEU A 419 -17.39 13.73 9.14
N THR A 420 -17.07 12.94 8.11
CA THR A 420 -15.83 13.11 7.31
C THR A 420 -15.75 14.44 6.58
N ARG A 421 -16.90 15.04 6.22
CA ARG A 421 -16.96 16.38 5.60
C ARG A 421 -16.32 17.45 6.48
N HIS A 422 -16.41 17.35 7.80
CA HIS A 422 -15.74 18.27 8.73
C HIS A 422 -14.21 18.14 8.71
N PHE A 423 -13.71 16.96 8.35
CA PHE A 423 -12.28 16.68 8.19
C PHE A 423 -11.78 16.94 6.75
N GLY A 424 -12.69 17.16 5.81
CA GLY A 424 -12.36 17.58 4.44
C GLY A 424 -12.21 16.44 3.44
N PHE A 425 -12.75 15.25 3.70
CA PHE A 425 -12.81 14.16 2.72
C PHE A 425 -14.20 13.51 2.71
N ILE A 426 -14.50 12.70 1.68
CA ILE A 426 -15.70 11.87 1.66
C ILE A 426 -15.42 10.48 1.09
N TYR A 427 -16.15 9.48 1.55
CA TYR A 427 -16.27 8.19 0.90
C TYR A 427 -17.20 8.32 -0.31
N ASN A 428 -16.76 7.87 -1.48
CA ASN A 428 -17.63 7.77 -2.64
C ASN A 428 -18.52 6.53 -2.53
N LYS A 429 -19.63 6.54 -3.26
CA LYS A 429 -20.58 5.43 -3.28
C LYS A 429 -20.30 4.53 -4.49
N ASP A 430 -19.12 3.92 -4.46
CA ASP A 430 -18.58 3.09 -5.53
C ASP A 430 -17.90 1.84 -4.96
N THR A 431 -17.50 0.93 -5.84
CA THR A 431 -16.60 -0.18 -5.55
C THR A 431 -15.29 0.03 -6.30
N VAL A 432 -14.16 -0.29 -5.69
CA VAL A 432 -12.83 -0.21 -6.30
C VAL A 432 -12.35 -1.60 -6.67
N PHE A 433 -11.77 -1.74 -7.86
CA PHE A 433 -11.20 -2.98 -8.38
C PHE A 433 -9.89 -2.70 -9.13
N ASP A 434 -9.07 -3.72 -9.27
CA ASP A 434 -7.83 -3.67 -10.04
C ASP A 434 -8.10 -3.78 -11.55
N LEU A 435 -7.43 -2.96 -12.36
CA LEU A 435 -7.70 -2.88 -13.80
C LEU A 435 -7.23 -4.13 -14.56
N LEU A 436 -6.10 -4.71 -14.15
CA LEU A 436 -5.45 -5.82 -14.85
C LEU A 436 -6.13 -7.15 -14.54
N SER A 437 -6.37 -7.40 -13.26
CA SER A 437 -6.98 -8.63 -12.78
C SER A 437 -8.51 -8.58 -12.78
N THR A 438 -9.10 -7.39 -12.87
CA THR A 438 -10.56 -7.13 -12.74
C THR A 438 -11.17 -7.58 -11.42
N GLU A 439 -10.34 -8.00 -10.45
CA GLU A 439 -10.78 -8.60 -9.19
C GLU A 439 -9.92 -8.11 -8.03
N ASP A 440 -8.78 -8.76 -7.80
CA ASP A 440 -8.01 -8.60 -6.58
C ASP A 440 -7.06 -7.40 -6.67
N GLN A 441 -7.26 -6.43 -5.79
CA GLN A 441 -6.36 -5.30 -5.68
C GLN A 441 -5.31 -5.55 -4.60
N PHE A 442 -4.05 -5.33 -4.97
CA PHE A 442 -2.95 -5.41 -4.03
C PHE A 442 -2.35 -4.04 -3.79
N TRP A 443 -2.21 -3.70 -2.51
CA TRP A 443 -1.23 -2.73 -2.08
C TRP A 443 0.08 -3.43 -1.82
N GLN A 444 1.13 -2.89 -2.41
CA GLN A 444 2.50 -3.21 -2.07
C GLN A 444 3.22 -1.89 -1.76
N GLN A 445 4.27 -1.96 -0.96
CA GLN A 445 5.11 -0.82 -0.69
C GLN A 445 5.91 -0.41 -1.94
N ASP A 446 5.28 0.36 -2.83
CA ASP A 446 5.92 0.94 -4.02
C ASP A 446 6.45 2.35 -3.75
N ASP A 447 6.03 2.96 -2.63
CA ASP A 447 6.46 4.29 -2.24
C ASP A 447 7.88 4.30 -1.66
N VAL A 448 8.65 5.28 -2.13
CA VAL A 448 9.98 5.59 -1.61
C VAL A 448 9.96 5.81 -0.10
N ILE A 449 8.88 6.40 0.43
CA ILE A 449 8.60 6.57 1.86
C ILE A 449 7.14 6.19 2.09
N ALA A 450 6.90 5.08 2.78
CA ALA A 450 5.55 4.70 3.21
C ALA A 450 5.05 5.64 4.32
N HIS A 451 3.73 5.88 4.33
CA HIS A 451 3.09 6.55 5.46
C HIS A 451 3.36 5.78 6.76
N PRO A 452 3.59 6.42 7.92
CA PRO A 452 3.95 5.73 9.15
C PRO A 452 2.98 4.63 9.57
N ALA A 453 1.68 4.79 9.35
CA ALA A 453 0.67 3.77 9.62
C ALA A 453 0.85 2.47 8.81
N PHE A 454 1.57 2.52 7.68
CA PHE A 454 1.71 1.42 6.71
C PHE A 454 3.16 0.94 6.59
N GLN A 455 4.11 1.48 7.37
CA GLN A 455 5.53 1.18 7.15
C GLN A 455 5.94 -0.26 7.47
N ASN A 456 5.18 -0.94 8.35
CA ASN A 456 5.42 -2.33 8.73
C ASN A 456 4.50 -3.27 7.95
N LEU A 457 3.68 -2.74 7.05
CA LEU A 457 2.79 -3.52 6.21
C LEU A 457 3.62 -4.11 5.07
N PRO A 458 3.69 -5.45 4.93
CA PRO A 458 4.44 -6.05 3.84
C PRO A 458 3.73 -5.78 2.49
N TRP A 459 2.72 -6.60 2.21
CA TRP A 459 1.77 -6.41 1.13
C TRP A 459 0.38 -6.62 1.73
N TYR A 460 -0.65 -6.12 1.04
CA TYR A 460 -2.00 -6.09 1.57
C TYR A 460 -3.00 -6.19 0.43
N ARG A 461 -3.91 -7.18 0.47
CA ARG A 461 -4.94 -7.36 -0.57
C ARG A 461 -6.21 -6.62 -0.20
N TYR A 462 -6.65 -5.58 -0.89
CA TYR A 462 -8.01 -5.09 -0.66
C TYR A 462 -9.04 -6.15 -1.08
N LEU A 463 -10.15 -6.25 -0.34
CA LEU A 463 -11.24 -7.17 -0.66
C LEU A 463 -12.34 -6.43 -1.42
N THR A 464 -13.06 -5.53 -0.76
CA THR A 464 -14.21 -4.85 -1.36
C THR A 464 -14.36 -3.45 -0.76
N GLY A 465 -13.55 -2.50 -1.23
CA GLY A 465 -13.61 -1.13 -0.72
C GLY A 465 -14.28 -0.13 -1.67
N CYS A 466 -14.56 1.06 -1.16
CA CYS A 466 -14.89 2.23 -2.00
C CYS A 466 -13.69 3.15 -2.23
N SER A 467 -13.82 4.10 -3.14
CA SER A 467 -12.84 5.17 -3.33
C SER A 467 -13.11 6.34 -2.37
N ILE A 468 -12.05 7.02 -1.95
CA ILE A 468 -12.12 8.20 -1.09
C ILE A 468 -11.81 9.43 -1.93
N ARG A 469 -12.65 10.46 -1.85
CA ARG A 469 -12.36 11.77 -2.43
C ARG A 469 -11.63 12.64 -1.40
N PRO A 470 -10.32 12.90 -1.59
CA PRO A 470 -9.57 13.75 -0.68
C PRO A 470 -9.97 15.22 -0.82
N GLY A 471 -9.75 16.00 0.25
CA GLY A 471 -9.69 17.45 0.20
C GLY A 471 -8.28 17.98 0.37
N TRP A 472 -8.12 19.29 0.23
CA TRP A 472 -6.83 19.97 0.17
C TRP A 472 -5.93 19.79 1.41
N ASN A 473 -6.51 19.50 2.58
CA ASN A 473 -5.81 19.30 3.84
C ASN A 473 -5.50 17.83 4.13
N THR A 474 -5.95 16.89 3.30
CA THR A 474 -5.73 15.44 3.49
C THR A 474 -4.30 15.03 3.11
N ARG A 475 -3.91 13.83 3.55
CA ARG A 475 -2.68 13.15 3.22
C ARG A 475 -3.01 11.79 2.60
N CYS A 476 -2.24 11.38 1.59
CA CYS A 476 -2.36 10.06 0.97
C CYS A 476 -1.68 9.05 1.88
N VAL A 477 -2.42 8.02 2.30
CA VAL A 477 -1.85 6.88 3.03
C VAL A 477 -1.72 5.69 2.10
N SER A 478 -2.75 5.42 1.30
CA SER A 478 -2.75 4.39 0.27
C SER A 478 -3.63 4.78 -0.92
N ARG A 479 -3.14 4.45 -2.12
CA ARG A 479 -3.83 4.63 -3.40
C ARG A 479 -3.53 3.45 -4.31
N GLY A 480 -4.49 3.09 -5.16
CA GLY A 480 -4.26 2.18 -6.28
C GLY A 480 -3.92 2.96 -7.55
N PRO A 481 -2.74 2.80 -8.17
CA PRO A 481 -2.38 3.55 -9.38
C PRO A 481 -3.06 3.04 -10.66
N GLN A 482 -3.55 1.81 -10.65
CA GLN A 482 -4.19 1.12 -11.78
C GLN A 482 -5.55 0.57 -11.36
N THR A 483 -6.36 1.42 -10.72
CA THR A 483 -7.67 1.01 -10.22
C THR A 483 -8.81 1.59 -11.02
N GLY A 484 -9.83 0.77 -11.21
CA GLY A 484 -11.16 1.20 -11.61
C GLY A 484 -12.07 1.41 -10.42
N SER A 485 -13.11 2.23 -10.60
CA SER A 485 -14.26 2.23 -9.71
C SER A 485 -15.56 2.24 -10.47
N ASP A 486 -16.48 1.39 -10.02
CA ASP A 486 -17.85 1.31 -10.53
C ASP A 486 -18.84 1.88 -9.52
N LEU A 487 -19.84 2.60 -10.01
CA LEU A 487 -20.88 3.17 -9.15
C LEU A 487 -21.78 2.04 -8.63
N LEU A 488 -22.40 2.27 -7.47
CA LEU A 488 -23.36 1.32 -6.91
C LEU A 488 -24.52 1.03 -7.89
N SER A 489 -24.98 -0.22 -7.93
CA SER A 489 -26.10 -0.66 -8.76
C SER A 489 -27.23 -1.25 -7.92
N TYR A 490 -28.41 -0.61 -7.91
CA TYR A 490 -29.57 -1.15 -7.19
C TYR A 490 -30.18 -2.43 -7.82
N ALA A 491 -29.60 -2.92 -8.92
CA ALA A 491 -30.05 -4.15 -9.57
C ALA A 491 -29.62 -5.43 -8.83
N THR A 492 -28.64 -5.33 -7.91
CA THR A 492 -28.11 -6.46 -7.14
C THR A 492 -28.21 -6.21 -5.64
N SER A 493 -28.20 -7.27 -4.82
CA SER A 493 -28.38 -7.17 -3.37
C SER A 493 -27.17 -6.60 -2.61
N ASN A 494 -25.97 -6.70 -3.19
CA ASN A 494 -24.73 -6.13 -2.66
C ASN A 494 -24.32 -4.82 -3.38
N PHE A 495 -25.19 -4.35 -4.27
CA PHE A 495 -24.99 -3.18 -5.11
C PHE A 495 -23.76 -3.19 -6.02
N PHE A 496 -23.13 -4.36 -6.25
CA PHE A 496 -22.14 -4.50 -7.31
C PHE A 496 -22.86 -4.62 -8.66
N ASP A 497 -22.39 -3.87 -9.65
CA ASP A 497 -22.85 -4.10 -11.02
C ASP A 497 -22.14 -5.29 -11.65
N VAL A 498 -22.67 -5.80 -12.76
CA VAL A 498 -21.92 -6.74 -13.60
C VAL A 498 -20.76 -5.96 -14.21
N TYR A 499 -19.52 -6.38 -13.94
CA TYR A 499 -18.37 -5.71 -14.54
C TYR A 499 -18.40 -5.89 -16.07
N TYR A 500 -18.46 -4.77 -16.77
CA TYR A 500 -18.11 -4.68 -18.18
C TYR A 500 -17.42 -3.34 -18.44
N PRO A 501 -16.36 -3.31 -19.27
CA PRO A 501 -15.62 -2.08 -19.52
C PRO A 501 -16.53 -1.02 -20.16
N ARG A 502 -16.69 0.12 -19.48
CA ARG A 502 -17.52 1.26 -19.89
C ARG A 502 -16.75 2.56 -19.74
N THR A 503 -17.14 3.56 -20.50
CA THR A 503 -16.58 4.92 -20.41
C THR A 503 -16.95 5.61 -19.08
N GLU A 504 -18.07 5.20 -18.47
CA GLU A 504 -18.60 5.73 -17.21
C GLU A 504 -17.77 5.35 -15.98
N LEU A 505 -17.04 4.23 -16.06
CA LEU A 505 -16.16 3.78 -15.01
C LEU A 505 -15.10 4.84 -14.74
N ARG A 506 -14.79 5.07 -13.47
CA ARG A 506 -13.67 5.96 -13.11
C ARG A 506 -12.40 5.15 -13.06
N TRP A 507 -11.31 5.76 -13.48
CA TRP A 507 -10.05 5.06 -13.60
C TRP A 507 -8.90 5.92 -13.10
N GLY A 508 -7.90 5.26 -12.53
CA GLY A 508 -6.60 5.84 -12.23
C GLY A 508 -6.24 5.77 -10.76
N ASN A 509 -5.70 6.86 -10.22
CA ASN A 509 -5.19 6.96 -8.85
C ASN A 509 -6.34 7.14 -7.87
N LEU A 510 -6.97 6.05 -7.46
CA LEU A 510 -8.04 6.09 -6.47
C LEU A 510 -7.46 5.92 -5.06
N PHE A 511 -7.91 6.78 -4.15
CA PHE A 511 -7.54 6.67 -2.74
C PHE A 511 -8.46 5.66 -2.06
N GLN A 512 -7.89 4.85 -1.17
CA GLN A 512 -8.65 3.98 -0.29
C GLN A 512 -8.28 4.19 1.18
N VAL A 513 -7.15 4.86 1.42
CA VAL A 513 -6.77 5.30 2.76
C VAL A 513 -6.26 6.74 2.72
N VAL A 514 -6.86 7.61 3.52
CA VAL A 514 -6.45 9.01 3.68
C VAL A 514 -6.25 9.34 5.16
N SER A 515 -5.38 10.31 5.45
CA SER A 515 -5.21 10.84 6.80
C SER A 515 -5.37 12.36 6.85
N VAL A 516 -5.78 12.87 8.02
CA VAL A 516 -6.00 14.30 8.27
C VAL A 516 -5.47 14.68 9.66
N ARG A 517 -4.88 15.87 9.75
CA ARG A 517 -4.62 16.56 11.02
C ARG A 517 -5.80 17.45 11.38
N TYR A 518 -6.33 17.32 12.59
CA TYR A 518 -7.43 18.15 13.07
C TYR A 518 -7.19 18.55 14.53
N GLY A 519 -6.95 19.85 14.76
CA GLY A 519 -6.44 20.33 16.05
C GLY A 519 -5.14 19.63 16.44
N LYS A 520 -5.11 19.03 17.63
CA LYS A 520 -3.96 18.24 18.12
C LYS A 520 -4.04 16.76 17.74
N GLY A 521 -5.17 16.29 17.21
CA GLY A 521 -5.44 14.90 16.92
C GLY A 521 -5.25 14.53 15.46
N LYS A 522 -5.68 13.30 15.15
CA LYS A 522 -5.51 12.66 13.85
C LYS A 522 -6.76 11.91 13.45
N VAL A 523 -7.05 11.92 12.16
CA VAL A 523 -8.11 11.10 11.56
C VAL A 523 -7.50 10.25 10.46
N LEU A 524 -7.88 8.98 10.40
CA LEU A 524 -7.60 8.09 9.28
C LEU A 524 -8.90 7.52 8.74
N GLY A 525 -9.17 7.74 7.46
CA GLY A 525 -10.28 7.13 6.76
C GLY A 525 -9.79 5.94 5.95
N PHE A 526 -10.44 4.80 6.11
CA PHE A 526 -10.20 3.55 5.39
C PHE A 526 -11.50 3.04 4.80
N SER A 527 -11.46 2.43 3.61
CA SER A 527 -12.65 2.18 2.80
C SER A 527 -13.04 0.73 2.60
N ASP A 528 -12.34 -0.24 3.20
CA ASP A 528 -12.56 -1.68 2.98
C ASP A 528 -12.76 -2.43 4.31
N SER A 529 -14.01 -2.49 4.78
CA SER A 529 -14.33 -3.12 6.05
C SER A 529 -14.19 -4.65 6.01
N THR A 530 -14.41 -5.26 4.85
CA THR A 530 -14.44 -6.72 4.68
C THR A 530 -13.11 -7.37 5.08
N THR A 531 -12.00 -6.64 4.95
CA THR A 531 -10.66 -7.07 5.39
C THR A 531 -10.55 -7.51 6.85
N TYR A 532 -11.40 -6.95 7.72
CA TYR A 532 -11.38 -7.18 9.16
C TYR A 532 -12.45 -8.16 9.63
N SER A 533 -13.25 -8.69 8.70
CA SER A 533 -14.11 -9.83 8.97
C SER A 533 -13.26 -11.01 9.44
N ASN A 534 -13.77 -11.82 10.37
CA ASN A 534 -13.01 -12.92 10.96
C ASN A 534 -12.44 -13.93 9.94
N PHE A 535 -13.10 -14.11 8.79
CA PHE A 535 -12.56 -14.98 7.74
C PHE A 535 -11.30 -14.43 7.06
N ALA A 536 -11.07 -13.11 7.15
CA ALA A 536 -9.96 -12.43 6.49
C ALA A 536 -8.91 -11.87 7.46
N MET A 537 -9.31 -11.45 8.68
CA MET A 537 -8.46 -10.72 9.63
C MET A 537 -7.16 -11.44 10.02
N PHE A 538 -7.10 -12.76 9.94
CA PHE A 538 -5.89 -13.51 10.28
C PHE A 538 -4.99 -13.81 9.08
N LEU A 539 -5.42 -13.45 7.86
CA LEU A 539 -4.59 -13.53 6.67
C LEU A 539 -3.46 -12.48 6.71
N GLU A 540 -2.51 -12.62 5.79
CA GLU A 540 -1.30 -11.81 5.77
C GLU A 540 -1.54 -10.31 5.64
N GLY A 541 -0.74 -9.52 6.37
CA GLY A 541 -0.76 -8.07 6.32
C GLY A 541 -1.88 -7.42 7.11
N ARG A 542 -2.93 -8.14 7.52
CA ARG A 542 -4.09 -7.51 8.18
C ARG A 542 -3.79 -7.07 9.60
N LEU A 543 -3.05 -7.89 10.35
CA LEU A 543 -2.61 -7.55 11.70
C LEU A 543 -1.68 -6.33 11.66
N GLU A 544 -0.70 -6.34 10.76
CA GLU A 544 0.24 -5.24 10.54
C GLU A 544 -0.49 -3.96 10.14
N HIS A 545 -1.51 -4.07 9.27
CA HIS A 545 -2.35 -2.96 8.85
C HIS A 545 -3.12 -2.35 10.04
N LEU A 546 -3.85 -3.17 10.80
CA LEU A 546 -4.62 -2.72 11.94
C LEU A 546 -3.72 -2.10 13.03
N MET A 547 -2.65 -2.81 13.41
CA MET A 547 -1.74 -2.36 14.46
C MET A 547 -0.93 -1.13 14.06
N GLY A 548 -0.53 -1.02 12.79
CA GLY A 548 0.15 0.15 12.26
C GLY A 548 -0.74 1.39 12.28
N ILE A 549 -2.00 1.27 11.89
CA ILE A 549 -3.00 2.34 11.94
C ILE A 549 -3.26 2.79 13.38
N VAL A 550 -3.60 1.85 14.27
CA VAL A 550 -3.92 2.18 15.67
C VAL A 550 -2.67 2.73 16.37
N GLY A 551 -1.50 2.16 16.11
CA GLY A 551 -0.22 2.63 16.64
C GLY A 551 0.09 4.07 16.22
N TRP A 552 -0.19 4.43 14.96
CA TRP A 552 -0.04 5.80 14.46
C TRP A 552 -1.07 6.77 15.05
N LEU A 553 -2.34 6.36 15.14
CA LEU A 553 -3.41 7.15 15.76
C LEU A 553 -3.15 7.41 17.25
N ASN A 554 -2.53 6.45 17.94
CA ASN A 554 -2.18 6.54 19.36
C ASN A 554 -0.94 7.43 19.64
N GLN A 555 -0.38 8.13 18.65
CA GLN A 555 0.73 9.07 18.86
C GLN A 555 0.25 10.52 18.99
N LYS A 556 0.80 11.26 19.94
CA LYS A 556 0.61 12.70 20.09
C LYS A 556 1.23 13.47 18.94
N SER A 557 0.72 14.67 18.70
CA SER A 557 1.15 15.49 17.57
C SER A 557 1.11 16.98 17.87
N LEU A 558 1.78 17.75 17.01
CA LEU A 558 1.85 19.19 17.17
C LEU A 558 0.46 19.82 17.01
N PRO A 559 0.16 20.92 17.72
CA PRO A 559 -1.07 21.68 17.51
C PRO A 559 -1.19 22.30 16.11
N VAL A 560 -0.06 22.39 15.39
CA VAL A 560 0.01 22.89 14.01
C VAL A 560 0.66 21.80 13.18
N ASP A 561 0.03 21.48 12.05
CA ASP A 561 0.53 20.52 11.07
C ASP A 561 1.94 20.92 10.60
N GLU A 562 2.92 20.04 10.82
CA GLU A 562 4.34 20.24 10.56
C GLU A 562 4.62 20.63 9.11
N ARG A 563 3.76 20.26 8.15
CA ARG A 563 3.88 20.65 6.75
C ARG A 563 3.91 22.16 6.56
N TRP A 564 3.16 22.91 7.37
CA TRP A 564 3.12 24.37 7.27
C TRP A 564 4.39 25.01 7.81
N ILE A 565 4.94 24.45 8.88
CA ILE A 565 6.19 24.91 9.48
C ILE A 565 7.33 24.71 8.48
N PHE A 566 7.51 23.49 7.99
CA PHE A 566 8.57 23.17 7.05
C PHE A 566 8.32 23.80 5.67
N GLY A 567 7.07 23.92 5.22
CA GLY A 567 6.71 24.61 3.98
C GLY A 567 7.04 26.11 4.02
N LEU A 568 6.75 26.78 5.14
CA LEU A 568 7.13 28.19 5.33
C LEU A 568 8.66 28.36 5.38
N LEU A 569 9.37 27.49 6.09
CA LEU A 569 10.84 27.50 6.11
C LEU A 569 11.43 27.27 4.71
N ALA A 570 10.88 26.32 3.94
CA ALA A 570 11.28 26.07 2.57
C ALA A 570 11.11 27.31 1.69
N LEU A 571 9.98 28.01 1.82
CA LEU A 571 9.71 29.26 1.11
C LEU A 571 10.71 30.37 1.49
N LEU A 572 10.93 30.61 2.78
CA LEU A 572 11.83 31.66 3.26
C LEU A 572 13.29 31.42 2.85
N LEU A 573 13.78 30.19 2.99
CA LEU A 573 15.11 29.78 2.54
C LEU A 573 15.22 29.86 1.01
N GLY A 574 14.16 29.48 0.31
CA GLY A 574 13.97 29.62 -1.13
C GLY A 574 14.20 31.04 -1.62
N LEU A 575 13.43 31.98 -1.05
CA LEU A 575 13.52 33.41 -1.36
C LEU A 575 14.89 33.99 -0.98
N GLY A 576 15.48 33.57 0.14
CA GLY A 576 16.81 34.00 0.56
C GLY A 576 17.91 33.57 -0.41
N ALA A 577 17.82 32.34 -0.96
CA ALA A 577 18.73 31.85 -1.98
C ALA A 577 18.56 32.59 -3.30
N LEU A 578 17.32 32.87 -3.73
CA LEU A 578 17.02 33.65 -4.94
C LEU A 578 17.56 35.09 -4.84
N ARG A 579 17.38 35.77 -3.70
CA ARG A 579 17.81 37.16 -3.49
C ARG A 579 19.33 37.33 -3.59
N ARG A 580 20.11 36.30 -3.23
CA ARG A 580 21.58 36.36 -3.26
C ARG A 580 22.19 36.19 -4.65
N GLY A 581 21.38 36.06 -5.70
CA GLY A 581 21.79 36.14 -7.11
C GLY A 581 22.70 35.02 -7.63
N GLY A 582 23.35 34.26 -6.74
CA GLY A 582 24.38 33.30 -7.09
C GLY A 582 23.92 31.85 -6.99
N THR A 583 22.87 31.43 -7.67
CA THR A 583 22.64 29.98 -7.83
C THR A 583 22.60 29.65 -9.29
N GLY A 584 23.54 28.88 -9.80
CA GLY A 584 23.40 28.26 -11.10
C GLY A 584 22.17 27.35 -11.11
N ARG A 585 21.66 27.10 -12.31
CA ARG A 585 20.46 26.30 -12.55
C ARG A 585 20.61 24.86 -12.05
N VAL A 586 21.82 24.32 -12.10
CA VAL A 586 22.16 22.94 -11.70
C VAL A 586 22.24 22.80 -10.17
N ASP A 587 22.57 23.88 -9.45
CA ASP A 587 22.80 23.84 -8.01
C ASP A 587 21.53 23.58 -7.21
N TRP A 588 20.39 24.14 -7.63
CA TRP A 588 19.08 23.88 -7.03
C TRP A 588 18.63 22.44 -7.23
N LEU A 589 18.91 21.90 -8.41
CA LEU A 589 18.51 20.55 -8.80
C LEU A 589 19.35 19.53 -8.04
N LEU A 590 20.66 19.81 -7.92
CA LEU A 590 21.56 19.04 -7.08
C LEU A 590 21.19 19.15 -5.60
N ALA A 591 20.86 20.36 -5.12
CA ALA A 591 20.38 20.57 -3.76
C ALA A 591 19.10 19.76 -3.47
N LEU A 592 18.16 19.70 -4.42
CA LEU A 592 16.94 18.91 -4.28
C LEU A 592 17.20 17.40 -4.27
N ALA A 593 18.05 16.91 -5.17
CA ALA A 593 18.43 15.50 -5.22
C ALA A 593 19.19 15.06 -3.96
N LEU A 594 20.14 15.89 -3.49
CA LEU A 594 20.89 15.64 -2.26
C LEU A 594 19.98 15.72 -1.02
N ALA A 595 19.04 16.66 -0.99
CA ALA A 595 18.06 16.76 0.08
C ALA A 595 17.17 15.52 0.12
N ALA A 596 16.68 15.04 -1.03
CA ALA A 596 15.93 13.80 -1.13
C ALA A 596 16.73 12.60 -0.59
N ALA A 597 17.97 12.44 -1.06
CA ALA A 597 18.87 11.36 -0.66
C ALA A 597 19.19 11.36 0.86
N LEU A 598 19.08 12.52 1.53
CA LEU A 598 19.22 12.62 2.98
C LEU A 598 17.90 12.40 3.72
N VAL A 599 16.80 13.00 3.25
CA VAL A 599 15.50 12.98 3.94
C VAL A 599 14.87 11.59 3.89
N ILE A 600 14.96 10.88 2.76
CA ILE A 600 14.37 9.54 2.62
C ILE A 600 14.87 8.57 3.70
N PRO A 601 16.18 8.31 3.85
CA PRO A 601 16.66 7.41 4.90
C PRO A 601 16.43 7.97 6.30
N LEU A 602 16.49 9.29 6.49
CA LEU A 602 16.22 9.92 7.78
C LEU A 602 14.76 9.70 8.22
N VAL A 603 13.79 9.96 7.35
CA VAL A 603 12.37 9.75 7.64
C VAL A 603 12.09 8.27 7.88
N LYS A 604 12.67 7.36 7.08
CA LYS A 604 12.56 5.92 7.33
C LYS A 604 13.11 5.52 8.69
N ALA A 605 14.28 6.03 9.08
CA ALA A 605 14.88 5.74 10.37
C ALA A 605 14.05 6.30 11.53
N ILE A 606 13.54 7.53 11.41
CA ILE A 606 12.63 8.12 12.40
C ILE A 606 11.38 7.25 12.51
N ASN A 607 10.73 6.95 11.40
CA ASN A 607 9.49 6.19 11.42
C ASN A 607 9.71 4.80 12.01
N ALA A 608 10.76 4.07 11.60
CA ALA A 608 11.09 2.75 12.12
C ALA A 608 11.39 2.76 13.63
N SER A 609 11.97 3.84 14.16
CA SER A 609 12.25 3.96 15.60
C SER A 609 11.02 4.31 16.45
N VAL A 610 9.98 4.87 15.84
CA VAL A 610 8.82 5.44 16.56
C VAL A 610 7.58 4.59 16.39
N TYR A 611 7.25 4.20 15.15
CA TYR A 611 6.02 3.47 14.83
C TYR A 611 6.33 1.98 14.70
N THR A 612 6.91 1.41 15.76
CA THR A 612 7.11 -0.03 15.87
C THR A 612 5.78 -0.73 16.09
N MET A 613 5.74 -2.04 15.81
CA MET A 613 4.56 -2.85 16.15
C MET A 613 4.35 -2.84 17.67
N PRO A 614 3.11 -2.66 18.15
CA PRO A 614 2.83 -2.61 19.58
C PRO A 614 3.10 -3.95 20.24
N GLU A 615 3.66 -3.92 21.44
CA GLU A 615 3.90 -5.12 22.25
C GLU A 615 2.57 -5.77 22.67
N ARG A 616 2.61 -7.08 22.94
CA ARG A 616 1.47 -7.82 23.49
C ARG A 616 1.36 -7.48 24.98
N ARG A 617 0.29 -6.80 25.38
CA ARG A 617 0.03 -6.42 26.79
C ARG A 617 -0.71 -7.51 27.56
N HIS A 618 -1.53 -8.29 26.84
CA HIS A 618 -2.35 -9.33 27.43
C HIS A 618 -2.04 -10.68 26.78
N GLU A 619 -1.89 -11.71 27.60
CA GLU A 619 -1.75 -13.09 27.15
C GLU A 619 -3.11 -13.59 26.66
N LEU A 620 -3.33 -13.49 25.36
CA LEU A 620 -4.40 -14.22 24.70
C LEU A 620 -3.84 -15.55 24.17
N PRO A 621 -4.57 -16.66 24.40
CA PRO A 621 -4.19 -17.98 23.90
C PRO A 621 -3.98 -17.95 22.38
N GLY A 622 -2.85 -18.49 21.92
CA GLY A 622 -2.50 -18.56 20.50
C GLY A 622 -2.37 -19.99 19.99
N VAL A 623 -2.66 -20.17 18.71
CA VAL A 623 -2.38 -21.40 17.95
C VAL A 623 -1.50 -21.04 16.77
N VAL A 624 -0.37 -21.73 16.64
CA VAL A 624 0.59 -21.51 15.55
C VAL A 624 0.38 -22.58 14.49
N LEU A 625 0.07 -22.15 13.26
CA LEU A 625 0.16 -22.98 12.07
C LEU A 625 1.53 -22.73 11.43
N ASP A 626 2.38 -23.76 11.40
CA ASP A 626 3.67 -23.65 10.71
C ASP A 626 3.43 -23.57 9.20
N THR A 627 3.96 -22.54 8.53
CA THR A 627 3.86 -22.35 7.07
C THR A 627 5.18 -22.59 6.34
N GLY A 628 6.28 -22.88 7.05
CA GLY A 628 7.59 -23.11 6.43
C GLY A 628 7.98 -24.58 6.32
N LEU A 629 7.52 -25.43 7.24
CA LEU A 629 7.63 -26.88 7.20
C LEU A 629 6.37 -27.53 6.60
N SER A 630 5.20 -26.93 6.79
CA SER A 630 3.94 -27.47 6.26
C SER A 630 3.80 -27.23 4.76
N ARG A 631 3.34 -28.25 4.03
CA ARG A 631 2.91 -28.08 2.63
C ARG A 631 1.43 -27.75 2.60
N ILE A 632 1.12 -26.46 2.63
CA ILE A 632 -0.24 -25.92 2.61
C ILE A 632 -0.32 -24.67 1.75
N GLU A 633 -1.53 -24.32 1.33
CA GLU A 633 -1.86 -23.06 0.69
C GLU A 633 -2.89 -22.31 1.54
N LEU A 634 -2.62 -21.02 1.75
CA LEU A 634 -3.54 -20.07 2.36
C LEU A 634 -3.69 -18.89 1.39
N PRO A 635 -4.86 -18.23 1.34
CA PRO A 635 -5.08 -17.13 0.44
C PRO A 635 -4.13 -15.99 0.79
N ALA A 636 -3.11 -15.84 -0.06
CA ALA A 636 -2.13 -14.78 0.03
C ALA A 636 -2.36 -13.79 -1.13
N LYS A 637 -1.73 -14.04 -2.28
CA LYS A 637 -1.85 -13.21 -3.48
C LYS A 637 -2.80 -13.74 -4.56
N ASN A 638 -3.26 -14.98 -4.43
CA ASN A 638 -4.13 -15.59 -5.43
C ASN A 638 -5.40 -16.09 -4.76
N LYS A 639 -6.50 -16.07 -5.51
CA LYS A 639 -7.65 -16.92 -5.20
C LYS A 639 -7.20 -18.36 -5.35
N LEU A 640 -7.43 -19.16 -4.31
CA LEU A 640 -7.13 -20.58 -4.33
C LEU A 640 -8.31 -21.34 -4.93
N ASP A 641 -8.01 -22.39 -5.68
CA ASP A 641 -9.05 -23.34 -6.09
C ASP A 641 -9.64 -23.97 -4.81
N HIS A 642 -10.97 -24.03 -4.75
CA HIS A 642 -11.68 -24.58 -3.61
C HIS A 642 -11.37 -26.09 -3.46
N ASP A 643 -11.16 -26.77 -4.58
CA ASP A 643 -10.94 -28.21 -4.62
C ASP A 643 -9.46 -28.60 -4.55
N ASP A 644 -8.55 -27.62 -4.40
CA ASP A 644 -7.13 -27.91 -4.18
C ASP A 644 -6.93 -28.62 -2.82
N PRO A 645 -6.32 -29.81 -2.79
CA PRO A 645 -6.10 -30.56 -1.55
C PRO A 645 -5.15 -29.86 -0.56
N LEU A 646 -4.43 -28.82 -0.99
CA LEU A 646 -3.56 -28.00 -0.16
C LEU A 646 -4.24 -26.74 0.37
N ASN A 647 -5.43 -26.37 -0.12
CA ASN A 647 -6.16 -25.20 0.35
C ASN A 647 -6.69 -25.42 1.77
N MET A 648 -6.10 -24.71 2.74
CA MET A 648 -6.40 -24.83 4.18
C MET A 648 -7.06 -23.56 4.75
N GLU A 649 -7.65 -22.71 3.92
CA GLU A 649 -8.26 -21.44 4.35
C GLU A 649 -9.33 -21.67 5.43
N THR A 650 -10.29 -22.55 5.17
CA THR A 650 -11.41 -22.82 6.08
C THR A 650 -10.89 -23.34 7.42
N PHE A 651 -9.92 -24.27 7.39
CA PHE A 651 -9.28 -24.79 8.59
C PHE A 651 -8.60 -23.67 9.38
N TYR A 652 -7.81 -22.83 8.72
CA TYR A 652 -7.08 -21.74 9.36
C TYR A 652 -8.02 -20.72 10.01
N VAL A 653 -9.11 -20.35 9.32
CA VAL A 653 -10.15 -19.48 9.88
C VAL A 653 -10.84 -20.15 11.08
N TRP A 654 -11.09 -21.46 11.02
CA TRP A 654 -11.73 -22.19 12.11
C TRP A 654 -10.85 -22.41 13.33
N LEU A 655 -9.53 -22.33 13.22
CA LEU A 655 -8.66 -22.30 14.39
C LEU A 655 -9.11 -21.21 15.39
N TYR A 656 -9.61 -20.08 14.88
CA TYR A 656 -10.17 -19.02 15.72
C TYR A 656 -11.43 -19.43 16.50
N ARG A 657 -12.27 -20.32 15.93
CA ARG A 657 -13.51 -20.80 16.58
C ARG A 657 -13.22 -21.59 17.86
N SER A 658 -12.01 -22.14 18.02
CA SER A 658 -11.57 -22.81 19.26
C SER A 658 -11.30 -21.84 20.42
N GLY A 659 -11.32 -20.53 20.16
CA GLY A 659 -11.02 -19.49 21.12
C GLY A 659 -9.55 -19.06 21.15
N ASP A 660 -8.68 -19.70 20.38
CA ASP A 660 -7.28 -19.32 20.23
C ASP A 660 -7.08 -18.33 19.06
N ILE A 661 -6.08 -17.46 19.14
CA ILE A 661 -5.71 -16.55 18.05
C ILE A 661 -4.81 -17.30 17.08
N PRO A 662 -5.22 -17.48 15.81
CA PRO A 662 -4.37 -18.14 14.83
C PRO A 662 -3.21 -17.24 14.42
N GLU A 663 -2.01 -17.81 14.45
CA GLU A 663 -0.74 -17.19 14.07
C GLU A 663 -0.03 -18.07 13.05
N ARG A 664 0.73 -17.46 12.14
CA ARG A 664 1.55 -18.16 11.15
C ARG A 664 3.02 -17.97 11.52
N ALA A 665 3.80 -19.04 11.41
CA ALA A 665 5.22 -19.00 11.70
C ALA A 665 5.99 -20.04 10.88
N SER A 666 7.31 -19.92 10.83
CA SER A 666 8.18 -21.02 10.41
C SER A 666 9.07 -21.39 11.59
N GLN A 667 8.84 -22.58 12.15
CA GLN A 667 9.66 -23.11 13.24
C GLN A 667 9.91 -22.11 14.37
N THR A 668 8.85 -21.43 14.81
CA THR A 668 8.92 -20.40 15.85
C THR A 668 7.69 -20.51 16.75
N LEU A 669 7.91 -20.48 18.06
CA LEU A 669 6.86 -20.39 19.07
C LEU A 669 6.78 -18.95 19.59
N PHE A 670 5.56 -18.46 19.80
CA PHE A 670 5.35 -17.14 20.40
C PHE A 670 4.88 -17.24 21.86
N PRO A 671 5.10 -16.21 22.69
CA PRO A 671 4.52 -16.15 24.03
C PRO A 671 2.99 -16.32 24.00
N GLY A 672 2.47 -17.20 24.85
CA GLY A 672 1.05 -17.54 24.93
C GLY A 672 0.59 -18.60 23.91
N THR A 673 1.50 -19.14 23.09
CA THR A 673 1.19 -20.29 22.22
C THR A 673 0.76 -21.47 23.09
N ARG A 674 -0.39 -22.05 22.79
CA ARG A 674 -0.87 -23.29 23.41
C ARG A 674 -0.74 -24.48 22.47
N GLN A 675 -0.75 -24.21 21.18
CA GLN A 675 -0.81 -25.23 20.14
C GLN A 675 0.13 -24.91 18.99
N TYR A 676 0.76 -25.94 18.46
CA TYR A 676 1.61 -25.89 17.27
C TYR A 676 1.15 -26.93 16.26
N ILE A 677 0.87 -26.53 15.03
CA ILE A 677 0.26 -27.37 14.00
C ILE A 677 1.20 -27.48 12.81
N LEU A 678 1.50 -28.72 12.43
CA LEU A 678 2.23 -29.11 11.23
C LEU A 678 1.28 -29.88 10.31
N LEU A 679 1.02 -29.35 9.12
CA LEU A 679 0.15 -29.97 8.12
C LEU A 679 0.98 -30.36 6.89
N ASN A 680 0.91 -31.62 6.49
CA ASN A 680 1.66 -32.15 5.36
C ASN A 680 3.15 -31.79 5.41
N PRO A 681 3.84 -32.01 6.55
CA PRO A 681 5.21 -31.59 6.76
C PRO A 681 6.15 -32.12 5.66
N MET A 682 6.96 -31.23 5.10
CA MET A 682 7.93 -31.52 4.03
C MET A 682 9.22 -32.17 4.55
N GLY A 683 9.37 -32.26 5.87
CA GLY A 683 10.54 -32.81 6.55
C GLY A 683 10.39 -32.68 8.05
N ALA A 684 11.42 -33.07 8.78
CA ALA A 684 11.44 -32.93 10.23
C ALA A 684 11.82 -31.52 10.68
N PRO A 685 11.38 -31.07 11.86
CA PRO A 685 11.85 -29.81 12.43
C PRO A 685 13.38 -29.76 12.56
N ALA A 686 13.96 -28.56 12.52
CA ALA A 686 15.38 -28.35 12.71
C ALA A 686 15.81 -28.83 14.12
N PRO A 687 17.02 -29.36 14.30
CA PRO A 687 17.43 -29.96 15.58
C PRO A 687 17.29 -29.04 16.80
N ASP A 688 17.52 -27.74 16.65
CA ASP A 688 17.35 -26.78 17.74
C ASP A 688 15.87 -26.50 18.03
N PHE A 689 15.05 -26.38 16.99
CA PHE A 689 13.60 -26.20 17.17
C PHE A 689 12.91 -27.45 17.73
N ARG A 690 13.44 -28.66 17.47
CA ARG A 690 12.98 -29.88 18.15
C ARG A 690 13.11 -29.75 19.66
N LYS A 691 14.25 -29.24 20.17
CA LYS A 691 14.45 -29.04 21.61
C LYS A 691 13.45 -28.04 22.18
N GLU A 692 13.11 -27.01 21.42
CA GLU A 692 12.09 -26.03 21.79
C GLU A 692 10.70 -26.66 21.85
N LEU A 693 10.31 -27.46 20.84
CA LEU A 693 9.04 -28.20 20.84
C LEU A 693 8.97 -29.22 21.99
N ASP A 694 10.06 -29.92 22.28
CA ASP A 694 10.15 -30.85 23.40
C ASP A 694 9.91 -30.13 24.74
N LEU A 695 10.51 -28.95 24.93
CA LEU A 695 10.31 -28.14 26.12
C LEU A 695 8.87 -27.62 26.19
N PHE A 696 8.37 -27.07 25.09
CA PHE A 696 7.01 -26.57 24.94
C PHE A 696 5.98 -27.64 25.33
N MET A 697 6.10 -28.86 24.79
CA MET A 697 5.22 -29.96 25.17
C MET A 697 5.37 -30.34 26.64
N LYS A 698 6.60 -30.43 27.17
CA LYS A 698 6.82 -30.73 28.60
C LYS A 698 6.13 -29.73 29.53
N GLU A 699 6.07 -28.47 29.12
CA GLU A 699 5.43 -27.35 29.85
C GLU A 699 3.90 -27.26 29.65
N GLY A 700 3.30 -28.17 28.87
CA GLY A 700 1.84 -28.22 28.66
C GLY A 700 1.37 -27.88 27.26
N GLY A 701 2.30 -27.53 26.35
CA GLY A 701 2.01 -27.27 24.95
C GLY A 701 1.49 -28.48 24.19
N GLN A 702 0.73 -28.24 23.13
CA GLN A 702 0.19 -29.29 22.26
C GLN A 702 0.78 -29.17 20.85
N VAL A 703 1.20 -30.30 20.30
CA VAL A 703 1.70 -30.38 18.91
C VAL A 703 0.80 -31.31 18.12
N LEU A 704 0.28 -30.86 16.99
CA LEU A 704 -0.44 -31.67 16.01
C LEU A 704 0.42 -31.82 14.76
N VAL A 705 0.67 -33.07 14.36
CA VAL A 705 1.30 -33.43 13.09
C VAL A 705 0.27 -34.18 12.26
N ALA A 706 -0.15 -33.60 11.14
CA ALA A 706 -1.06 -34.26 10.21
C ALA A 706 -0.41 -34.43 8.84
N SER A 707 -0.53 -35.61 8.23
CA SER A 707 0.05 -35.89 6.91
C SER A 707 -0.92 -36.62 6.00
N MET A 708 -0.94 -36.22 4.73
CA MET A 708 -1.61 -36.95 3.66
C MET A 708 -0.79 -38.16 3.19
N PRO A 709 -1.46 -39.17 2.61
CA PRO A 709 -0.84 -40.25 1.84
C PRO A 709 0.14 -39.78 0.76
N GLY A 710 1.15 -40.60 0.47
CA GLY A 710 2.09 -40.37 -0.65
C GLY A 710 3.24 -39.39 -0.37
N GLN A 711 3.31 -38.80 0.83
CA GLN A 711 4.49 -38.04 1.26
C GLN A 711 5.56 -38.96 1.87
N ASP A 712 6.83 -38.71 1.53
CA ASP A 712 7.96 -39.30 2.25
C ASP A 712 8.02 -38.69 3.66
N CYS A 713 8.00 -39.55 4.68
CA CYS A 713 8.05 -39.16 6.07
C CYS A 713 9.27 -39.73 6.79
N GLY A 714 10.31 -40.20 6.08
CA GLY A 714 11.50 -40.81 6.70
C GLY A 714 12.10 -39.95 7.81
N ASP A 715 12.55 -38.74 7.45
CA ASP A 715 13.15 -37.80 8.42
C ASP A 715 12.18 -37.41 9.55
N LEU A 716 10.91 -37.22 9.21
CA LEU A 716 9.86 -36.87 10.17
C LEU A 716 9.61 -38.01 11.17
N ASN A 717 9.54 -39.24 10.69
CA ASN A 717 9.37 -40.44 11.50
C ASN A 717 10.58 -40.66 12.41
N ASP A 718 11.79 -40.29 12.00
CA ASP A 718 12.96 -40.36 12.90
C ASP A 718 12.80 -39.44 14.13
N TRP A 719 12.12 -38.30 13.99
CA TRP A 719 11.74 -37.47 15.13
C TRP A 719 10.56 -38.07 15.92
N LEU A 720 9.48 -38.47 15.23
CA LEU A 720 8.28 -39.00 15.89
C LEU A 720 8.55 -40.30 16.67
N ARG A 721 9.42 -41.18 16.17
CA ARG A 721 9.83 -42.42 16.85
C ARG A 721 10.47 -42.17 18.21
N GLY A 722 11.09 -41.01 18.41
CA GLY A 722 11.58 -40.58 19.72
C GLY A 722 10.48 -40.51 20.79
N TYR A 723 9.22 -40.44 20.36
CA TYR A 723 8.01 -40.43 21.18
C TYR A 723 7.21 -41.74 21.12
N GLY A 724 7.69 -42.75 20.39
CA GLY A 724 6.97 -44.03 20.24
C GLY A 724 5.71 -43.94 19.37
N ILE A 725 5.68 -43.00 18.42
CA ILE A 725 4.60 -42.83 17.43
C ILE A 725 5.23 -42.59 16.05
N GLU A 726 4.58 -43.02 14.96
CA GLU A 726 5.05 -42.74 13.59
C GLU A 726 3.90 -42.75 12.58
N LEU A 727 4.12 -42.12 11.43
CA LEU A 727 3.24 -42.21 10.26
C LEU A 727 3.60 -43.47 9.46
N GLY A 728 2.67 -44.41 9.37
CA GLY A 728 2.84 -45.65 8.62
C GLY A 728 2.90 -45.44 7.10
N GLU A 729 3.46 -46.41 6.38
CA GLU A 729 3.51 -46.38 4.91
C GLU A 729 2.19 -46.80 4.25
N GLN A 730 1.30 -47.43 5.00
CA GLN A 730 0.04 -47.94 4.46
C GLN A 730 -0.97 -46.80 4.24
N ASN A 731 -1.35 -46.63 2.97
CA ASN A 731 -2.46 -45.77 2.57
C ASN A 731 -3.79 -46.51 2.78
N VAL A 732 -4.73 -45.82 3.42
CA VAL A 732 -6.08 -46.29 3.69
C VAL A 732 -7.03 -45.55 2.75
N ARG A 733 -7.52 -46.25 1.73
CA ARG A 733 -8.51 -45.68 0.79
C ARG A 733 -9.92 -45.85 1.32
N ASP A 734 -10.77 -44.89 0.96
CA ASP A 734 -12.19 -44.83 1.31
C ASP A 734 -12.39 -45.04 2.82
N ALA A 735 -11.57 -44.32 3.60
CA ALA A 735 -11.50 -44.47 5.04
C ALA A 735 -12.81 -43.96 5.67
N ARG A 736 -13.51 -44.86 6.34
CA ARG A 736 -14.69 -44.50 7.14
C ARG A 736 -14.29 -44.38 8.61
N LEU A 737 -14.31 -43.17 9.13
CA LEU A 737 -13.82 -42.87 10.48
C LEU A 737 -14.75 -43.42 11.56
N VAL A 738 -14.15 -44.14 12.50
CA VAL A 738 -14.75 -44.72 13.70
C VAL A 738 -13.90 -44.31 14.92
N GLY A 739 -14.50 -43.62 15.88
CA GLY A 739 -13.79 -43.12 17.07
C GLY A 739 -14.73 -42.51 18.10
N SER A 740 -14.20 -42.18 19.28
CA SER A 740 -15.00 -41.54 20.32
C SER A 740 -15.41 -40.13 19.87
N GLY A 741 -16.71 -39.93 19.60
CA GLY A 741 -17.29 -38.61 19.31
C GLY A 741 -17.84 -38.41 17.90
N THR A 742 -17.61 -39.33 16.95
CA THR A 742 -18.23 -39.20 15.61
C THR A 742 -19.72 -39.51 15.70
N ARG A 743 -20.57 -38.48 15.54
CA ARG A 743 -22.04 -38.65 15.50
C ARG A 743 -22.54 -39.26 14.19
N PHE A 744 -21.77 -39.09 13.11
CA PHE A 744 -22.08 -39.59 11.77
C PHE A 744 -20.83 -40.18 11.12
N PRO A 745 -20.98 -41.11 10.16
CA PRO A 745 -19.85 -41.68 9.44
C PRO A 745 -19.20 -40.62 8.55
N VAL A 746 -17.90 -40.37 8.76
CA VAL A 746 -17.12 -39.50 7.88
C VAL A 746 -16.31 -40.35 6.93
N TYR A 747 -16.33 -39.97 5.65
CA TYR A 747 -15.66 -40.64 4.56
C TYR A 747 -14.52 -39.76 4.07
N LEU A 748 -13.33 -40.33 3.96
CA LEU A 748 -12.16 -39.70 3.36
C LEU A 748 -11.69 -40.59 2.22
N GLU A 749 -11.39 -40.00 1.07
CA GLU A 749 -10.89 -40.76 -0.08
C GLU A 749 -9.54 -41.39 0.25
N ASN A 750 -8.66 -40.64 0.90
CA ASN A 750 -7.37 -41.14 1.34
C ASN A 750 -7.05 -40.73 2.78
N ALA A 751 -6.53 -41.69 3.54
CA ALA A 751 -5.96 -41.47 4.86
C ALA A 751 -4.66 -42.27 4.99
N ARG A 752 -3.85 -41.91 5.98
CA ARG A 752 -2.60 -42.60 6.29
C ARG A 752 -2.71 -43.34 7.62
N GLN A 753 -2.14 -44.54 7.70
CA GLN A 753 -2.07 -45.24 8.97
C GLN A 753 -1.15 -44.50 9.95
N VAL A 754 -1.50 -44.51 11.23
CA VAL A 754 -0.64 -44.08 12.33
C VAL A 754 -0.29 -45.29 13.19
N LEU A 755 0.98 -45.43 13.55
CA LEU A 755 1.49 -46.53 14.37
C LEU A 755 1.96 -46.00 15.72
N GLY A 756 1.70 -46.74 16.79
CA GLY A 756 2.05 -46.35 18.16
C GLY A 756 1.09 -45.34 18.79
N GLY A 757 1.44 -44.88 19.99
CA GLY A 757 0.61 -44.01 20.82
C GLY A 757 -0.75 -44.61 21.24
N THR A 758 -1.62 -43.77 21.78
CA THR A 758 -3.01 -44.12 22.13
C THR A 758 -3.93 -43.71 20.98
N PRO A 759 -4.60 -44.67 20.31
CA PRO A 759 -5.46 -44.37 19.18
C PRO A 759 -6.72 -43.61 19.62
N PHE A 760 -7.12 -42.60 18.84
CA PHE A 760 -8.39 -41.90 19.04
C PHE A 760 -9.28 -41.84 17.79
N TYR A 761 -8.72 -42.14 16.60
CA TYR A 761 -9.48 -42.49 15.41
C TYR A 761 -8.93 -43.74 14.73
N SER A 762 -9.84 -44.59 14.28
CA SER A 762 -9.56 -45.71 13.39
C SER A 762 -10.54 -45.72 12.23
N ASP A 763 -10.29 -46.53 11.20
CA ASP A 763 -11.33 -46.89 10.24
C ASP A 763 -12.20 -48.06 10.74
N GLU A 764 -13.28 -48.35 10.02
CA GLU A 764 -14.16 -49.51 10.29
C GLU A 764 -13.45 -50.87 10.19
N ARG A 765 -12.26 -50.93 9.56
CA ARG A 765 -11.41 -52.13 9.47
C ARG A 765 -10.44 -52.23 10.65
N GLY A 766 -10.48 -51.27 11.59
CA GLY A 766 -9.61 -51.22 12.77
C GLY A 766 -8.25 -50.59 12.53
N MET A 767 -8.00 -50.04 11.34
CA MET A 767 -6.75 -49.35 11.02
C MET A 767 -6.71 -48.02 11.77
N VAL A 768 -5.69 -47.82 12.60
CA VAL A 768 -5.51 -46.57 13.34
C VAL A 768 -5.11 -45.45 12.39
N LEU A 769 -5.85 -44.34 12.43
CA LEU A 769 -5.65 -43.17 11.56
C LEU A 769 -5.23 -41.91 12.34
N ALA A 770 -5.41 -41.91 13.67
CA ALA A 770 -4.86 -40.86 14.52
C ALA A 770 -4.58 -41.41 15.93
N SER A 771 -3.43 -41.01 16.48
CA SER A 771 -2.96 -41.40 17.81
C SER A 771 -2.35 -40.22 18.55
N GLU A 772 -2.34 -40.30 19.88
CA GLU A 772 -1.74 -39.30 20.75
C GLU A 772 -0.77 -39.90 21.76
N VAL A 773 0.22 -39.10 22.17
CA VAL A 773 1.24 -39.44 23.17
C VAL A 773 1.41 -38.27 24.13
N ALA A 774 1.25 -38.54 25.44
CA ALA A 774 1.53 -37.54 26.46
C ALA A 774 3.03 -37.29 26.58
N VAL A 775 3.43 -36.01 26.56
CA VAL A 775 4.83 -35.58 26.67
C VAL A 775 4.93 -34.57 27.81
N GLY A 776 5.37 -35.02 28.99
CA GLY A 776 5.35 -34.20 30.20
C GLY A 776 3.92 -33.78 30.55
N GLN A 777 3.64 -32.48 30.60
CA GLN A 777 2.29 -31.95 30.85
C GLN A 777 1.47 -31.73 29.57
N GLY A 778 2.10 -31.83 28.40
CA GLY A 778 1.49 -31.58 27.10
C GLY A 778 1.25 -32.85 26.29
N MET A 779 1.06 -32.69 24.99
CA MET A 779 0.60 -33.75 24.10
C MET A 779 1.18 -33.62 22.69
N LEU A 780 1.63 -34.74 22.13
CA LEU A 780 1.90 -34.90 20.70
C LEU A 780 0.76 -35.71 20.07
N ARG A 781 0.10 -35.16 19.06
CA ARG A 781 -0.90 -35.85 18.25
C ARG A 781 -0.39 -36.05 16.84
N VAL A 782 -0.54 -37.26 16.32
CA VAL A 782 -0.19 -37.61 14.95
C VAL A 782 -1.43 -38.12 14.24
N SER A 783 -1.72 -37.57 13.08
CA SER A 783 -2.92 -37.87 12.29
C SER A 783 -2.57 -38.13 10.83
N GLY A 784 -3.08 -39.21 10.26
CA GLY A 784 -3.05 -39.46 8.83
C GLY A 784 -4.23 -38.84 8.07
N LEU A 785 -4.93 -37.86 8.67
CA LEU A 785 -6.20 -37.31 8.19
C LEU A 785 -6.08 -35.89 7.62
N ALA A 786 -4.88 -35.49 7.17
CA ALA A 786 -4.67 -34.10 6.71
C ALA A 786 -5.56 -33.70 5.53
N GLU A 787 -5.97 -34.65 4.68
CA GLU A 787 -6.92 -34.41 3.58
C GLU A 787 -8.26 -33.88 4.11
N GLY A 788 -8.70 -34.37 5.27
CA GLY A 788 -9.93 -33.91 5.90
C GLY A 788 -9.90 -32.46 6.40
N PHE A 789 -8.74 -31.80 6.39
CA PHE A 789 -8.61 -30.39 6.79
C PHE A 789 -8.69 -29.41 5.62
N ASN A 790 -8.69 -29.89 4.37
CA ASN A 790 -8.77 -28.99 3.22
C ASN A 790 -10.19 -28.41 3.02
N ASN A 791 -10.28 -27.36 2.22
CA ASN A 791 -11.54 -26.70 1.91
C ASN A 791 -12.56 -27.62 1.24
N ALA A 792 -12.14 -28.56 0.39
CA ALA A 792 -13.05 -29.51 -0.25
C ALA A 792 -13.85 -30.35 0.78
N HIS A 793 -13.22 -30.71 1.90
CA HIS A 793 -13.85 -31.51 2.97
C HIS A 793 -14.52 -30.67 4.05
N LEU A 794 -13.95 -29.51 4.36
CA LEU A 794 -14.49 -28.60 5.38
C LEU A 794 -15.60 -27.69 4.84
N GLY A 795 -15.70 -27.56 3.53
CA GLY A 795 -16.55 -26.58 2.89
C GLY A 795 -16.05 -25.16 3.16
N ARG A 796 -17.00 -24.25 3.40
CA ARG A 796 -16.73 -22.82 3.56
C ARG A 796 -16.67 -22.42 5.03
N TYR A 797 -15.93 -21.37 5.33
CA TYR A 797 -15.77 -20.84 6.70
C TYR A 797 -17.07 -20.42 7.40
N ASP A 798 -18.13 -20.14 6.63
CA ASP A 798 -19.48 -19.76 7.09
C ASP A 798 -20.44 -20.94 7.25
N SER A 799 -20.05 -22.13 6.77
CA SER A 799 -20.82 -23.35 6.90
C SER A 799 -20.57 -24.05 8.23
N ILE A 800 -21.54 -24.86 8.65
CA ILE A 800 -21.36 -25.76 9.80
C ILE A 800 -20.32 -26.81 9.37
N PRO A 801 -19.26 -27.05 10.16
CA PRO A 801 -18.33 -28.12 9.91
C PRO A 801 -19.05 -29.43 9.63
N SER A 802 -18.54 -30.18 8.64
CA SER A 802 -18.80 -31.61 8.64
C SER A 802 -18.36 -32.16 10.00
N ASP A 803 -19.12 -33.12 10.57
CA ASP A 803 -18.90 -33.63 11.94
C ASP A 803 -17.50 -34.25 12.17
N LEU A 804 -16.68 -34.36 11.12
CA LEU A 804 -15.24 -34.65 11.16
C LEU A 804 -14.51 -33.86 12.26
N LEU A 805 -14.83 -32.57 12.41
CA LEU A 805 -14.14 -31.67 13.35
C LEU A 805 -14.91 -31.34 14.63
N LEU A 806 -16.24 -31.57 14.67
CA LEU A 806 -17.00 -31.54 15.92
C LEU A 806 -16.52 -32.65 16.85
N SER A 807 -16.16 -33.82 16.31
CA SER A 807 -15.54 -34.89 17.09
C SER A 807 -14.04 -34.61 17.34
N LYS A 808 -13.63 -34.58 18.62
CA LYS A 808 -12.31 -34.80 19.27
C LYS A 808 -10.96 -34.40 18.63
N THR A 809 -10.89 -33.89 17.40
CA THR A 809 -9.62 -33.56 16.73
C THR A 809 -9.27 -32.08 16.81
N VAL A 810 -10.27 -31.18 16.81
CA VAL A 810 -10.05 -29.70 16.84
C VAL A 810 -11.04 -28.91 17.71
N CYS A 811 -12.24 -29.43 18.02
CA CYS A 811 -13.24 -28.68 18.82
C CYS A 811 -13.48 -29.23 20.24
N ASP A 812 -13.88 -30.49 20.41
CA ASP A 812 -14.31 -31.02 21.73
C ASP A 812 -13.18 -31.13 22.77
N THR A 813 -11.98 -31.53 22.35
CA THR A 813 -10.79 -31.67 23.22
C THR A 813 -10.24 -30.31 23.68
N PHE A 814 -10.59 -29.24 22.96
CA PHE A 814 -10.11 -27.87 23.17
C PHE A 814 -11.07 -27.08 24.07
N ALA A 815 -12.36 -27.40 24.02
CA ALA A 815 -13.39 -26.87 24.92
C ALA A 815 -13.43 -27.61 26.27
N GLU A 816 -13.30 -28.95 26.31
CA GLU A 816 -13.35 -29.73 27.57
C GLU A 816 -12.23 -29.34 28.55
N GLN A 817 -11.02 -29.06 28.06
CA GLN A 817 -9.92 -28.62 28.92
C GLN A 817 -10.06 -27.18 29.41
N GLN A 818 -10.65 -26.26 28.64
CA GLN A 818 -11.00 -24.93 29.14
C GLN A 818 -12.05 -25.01 30.25
N ALA A 819 -13.04 -25.89 30.09
CA ALA A 819 -14.04 -26.15 31.13
C ALA A 819 -13.39 -26.80 32.38
N MET A 820 -12.47 -27.75 32.22
CA MET A 820 -11.76 -28.37 33.36
C MET A 820 -10.74 -27.43 34.03
N ALA A 821 -10.06 -26.56 33.28
CA ALA A 821 -9.15 -25.55 33.83
C ALA A 821 -9.90 -24.43 34.56
N ALA A 822 -11.03 -23.98 34.00
CA ALA A 822 -11.94 -23.05 34.69
C ALA A 822 -12.56 -23.69 35.94
N ALA A 823 -12.94 -24.96 35.89
CA ALA A 823 -13.43 -25.72 37.04
C ALA A 823 -12.34 -25.88 38.12
N ARG A 824 -11.09 -26.22 37.76
CA ARG A 824 -9.96 -26.28 38.70
C ARG A 824 -9.69 -24.92 39.35
N LYS A 825 -9.68 -23.83 38.58
CA LYS A 825 -9.48 -22.48 39.11
C LYS A 825 -10.64 -22.04 40.01
N GLY A 826 -11.88 -22.41 39.67
CA GLY A 826 -13.06 -22.23 40.52
C GLY A 826 -12.98 -23.00 41.83
N ILE A 827 -12.50 -24.26 41.79
CA ILE A 827 -12.29 -25.09 42.96
C ILE A 827 -11.16 -24.54 43.85
N GLU A 828 -10.05 -24.03 43.29
CA GLU A 828 -8.98 -23.39 44.06
C GLU A 828 -9.42 -22.09 44.73
N ILE A 829 -10.24 -21.27 44.06
CA ILE A 829 -10.82 -20.05 44.63
C ILE A 829 -11.78 -20.40 45.77
N LEU A 830 -12.61 -21.44 45.60
CA LEU A 830 -13.48 -21.97 46.65
C LEU A 830 -12.67 -22.54 47.82
N ALA A 831 -11.62 -23.31 47.57
CA ALA A 831 -10.75 -23.87 48.60
C ALA A 831 -10.02 -22.77 49.40
N ARG A 832 -9.61 -21.67 48.77
CA ARG A 832 -9.02 -20.51 49.48
C ARG A 832 -10.06 -19.73 50.29
N LYS A 833 -11.32 -19.67 49.86
CA LYS A 833 -12.43 -19.05 50.61
C LYS A 833 -12.96 -19.90 51.77
N VAL A 834 -12.72 -21.21 51.74
CA VAL A 834 -13.14 -22.13 52.81
C VAL A 834 -12.04 -22.30 53.88
N ASN A 835 -10.78 -22.04 53.52
CA ASN A 835 -9.62 -22.13 54.42
C ASN A 835 -9.09 -20.77 54.93
N GLY A 836 -9.76 -19.66 54.62
CA GLY A 836 -9.51 -18.33 55.19
C GLY A 836 -10.80 -17.75 55.70
#